data_AF-A0A134AXJ2-F1
#
_entry.id   AF-A0A134AXJ2-F1
#
_cell.length_a   1.000
_cell.length_b   1.000
_cell.length_c   1.000
_cell.angle_alpha   90.00
_cell.angle_beta   90.00
_cell.angle_gamma   90.00
#
_symmetry.space_group_name_H-M   'P 1'
#
loop_
_entity.id
_entity.type
_entity.pdbx_description
1 polymer ?
#
loop_
_entity_poly.entity_id
_entity_poly.type
_entity_poly.pdbx_seq_one_letter_code
_entity_poly.pdbx_strand_id
1 'polypeptide(L)'
;MESLHEDREGAKLSLYECISRYESYEVEPLEVTLNEQLAHLDGEFITHCEELLGSKLPAVLNVAGQPSEHPLVGLWPTLACIQEPQTLARLLDKGVTLAGRIQCARILLTEIFGADLEDSERSLRLGIDLLSEISASPLMHSSVVAIAFDEHQIAQLHSIWEHMKHRDELRATLTADCREEFLEIDALSLLQEWKAIEDSWFLPRFFASRSYLKKIRFYSEKLQAQTVAGYLERVLEYQKEVKHCAGESGGIHQLLGRSLSTTELGSLLDYLPRLVKAVEAFAEGLQLSVSATRESIKPAFTEELKHQLRGLDALSGEWSQYIKEAEPWVSYQFPSDSSFSVALSSCFSRWQTHQGLVGKWYSWIQLRGELSSQGLDIVIREVEAKRVDAAQLVQSFFKGLYRALAEQKIARSELLCTFEGELFDQQVQRYKELTAEFQELSKKMLYARLSNQLPHVYEDIDNSSEIGKLNRNIANGGRGTSIRQLLDDIPNLLPRLCPCMLMSPMSVAQYIDLGAEKFDLVVFDEASQMPTSEAVGAIARGNALIVVGDPKQMPPTSFFSTNSVEEEEESIDDLESILQDCQALSLPSLQLNWHYRSRHESLIAFSNHEYYDGELITFPSVDDQATKVRFIHIKGTYDKGKTRQNKAEAEAIVHEVCRRLRDHSLRGESIGIVAFSAAQQNLIEDTLTERMARDTELQELADQLYESIFIKNLENVQGDERDVILFSIGYGADATGQVSMNFGPLNKAGGERRLNVAVSRARCEMLVFSTMTSDQIDLRRTKAKGVEGLKHFLEYAERQTLVRRPQPDTDSADRIIAEQIANRLQKAGYPAMTQLGRSNFKVNLAVALPSAPDCYRLGILIDGEAYRRTQTTRDREVVQPSVLGSLDWEVMRVWSPDWFRQPDLVIERILARLKSLPERPLKLQSTAVSSPFAITEADLIAEPISSSEALEYPATDSYTSTSLEDFVHEVVAREQPITYSLLSKRVAAFKSFARVSSTITGIVDALLPMFFTVSDRDGRTLWLTQKDGEQWKGYRPNTAVTKRSIEEIPSVELMEVLLEVVKQNVSIAPDAATLIAAKRMGFSRRGANVDAAFSYALEQLQQRGLLLENEGKLILSR
;
A
#
# COMPACT_ATOMS: atom_id res chain seq x y z
N MET A 1 -5.80 2.91 -0.51
CA MET A 1 -5.52 1.52 -0.09
C MET A 1 -5.49 0.56 -1.26
N GLU A 2 -6.56 0.44 -2.05
CA GLU A 2 -6.54 -0.36 -3.30
C GLU A 2 -5.39 0.07 -4.22
N SER A 3 -5.20 1.37 -4.47
CA SER A 3 -4.08 1.88 -5.27
C SER A 3 -2.68 1.48 -4.80
N LEU A 4 -2.48 1.15 -3.51
CA LEU A 4 -1.19 0.75 -2.95
C LEU A 4 -0.88 -0.74 -3.25
N HIS A 5 -1.92 -1.58 -3.23
CA HIS A 5 -1.85 -3.04 -3.27
C HIS A 5 -2.30 -3.65 -4.61
N GLU A 6 -2.96 -2.89 -5.47
CA GLU A 6 -3.35 -3.31 -6.81
C GLU A 6 -2.21 -3.16 -7.81
N ASP A 7 -2.03 -4.17 -8.66
CA ASP A 7 -1.25 -4.03 -9.90
C ASP A 7 -2.17 -3.48 -10.99
N ARG A 8 -2.16 -2.16 -11.19
CA ARG A 8 -2.99 -1.50 -12.19
C ARG A 8 -2.47 -1.65 -13.63
N GLU A 9 -1.24 -2.14 -13.83
CA GLU A 9 -0.52 -1.93 -15.09
C GLU A 9 0.26 -3.15 -15.61
N GLY A 10 -0.06 -4.37 -15.15
CA GLY A 10 0.55 -5.59 -15.68
C GLY A 10 2.03 -5.76 -15.36
N ALA A 11 2.56 -4.99 -14.40
CA ALA A 11 3.95 -5.01 -13.95
C ALA A 11 4.25 -6.12 -12.92
N LYS A 12 3.26 -7.00 -12.65
CA LYS A 12 3.25 -8.10 -11.66
C LYS A 12 3.58 -7.71 -10.21
N LEU A 13 4.03 -6.49 -9.92
CA LEU A 13 4.35 -5.96 -8.59
C LEU A 13 3.52 -4.71 -8.26
N SER A 14 2.90 -4.72 -7.08
CA SER A 14 2.24 -3.59 -6.44
C SER A 14 3.26 -2.55 -5.93
N LEU A 15 2.79 -1.34 -5.60
CA LEU A 15 3.66 -0.32 -4.99
C LEU A 15 4.18 -0.80 -3.61
N TYR A 16 3.33 -1.46 -2.82
CA TYR A 16 3.75 -2.01 -1.52
C TYR A 16 4.89 -3.01 -1.66
N GLU A 17 4.82 -3.91 -2.65
CA GLU A 17 5.90 -4.87 -2.94
C GLU A 17 7.18 -4.18 -3.41
N CYS A 18 7.09 -3.14 -4.25
CA CYS A 18 8.27 -2.35 -4.64
C CYS A 18 8.94 -1.72 -3.41
N ILE A 19 8.17 -1.12 -2.50
CA ILE A 19 8.70 -0.50 -1.27
C ILE A 19 9.32 -1.58 -0.36
N SER A 20 8.62 -2.68 -0.13
CA SER A 20 9.12 -3.75 0.73
C SER A 20 10.40 -4.38 0.18
N ARG A 21 10.48 -4.65 -1.13
CA ARG A 21 11.71 -5.16 -1.77
C ARG A 21 12.83 -4.13 -1.74
N TYR A 22 12.55 -2.84 -1.90
CA TYR A 22 13.53 -1.77 -1.70
C TYR A 22 14.13 -1.79 -0.29
N GLU A 23 13.29 -1.94 0.73
CA GLU A 23 13.71 -1.99 2.15
C GLU A 23 14.46 -3.29 2.52
N SER A 24 14.36 -4.34 1.70
CA SER A 24 15.06 -5.62 1.94
C SER A 24 16.58 -5.54 1.72
N TYR A 25 17.06 -4.50 1.04
CA TYR A 25 18.49 -4.31 0.76
C TYR A 25 19.09 -3.22 1.66
N GLU A 26 20.14 -3.55 2.42
CA GLU A 26 20.81 -2.60 3.33
C GLU A 26 21.95 -1.78 2.70
N VAL A 27 22.11 -1.85 1.38
CA VAL A 27 23.17 -1.12 0.62
C VAL A 27 22.68 0.23 0.09
N GLU A 28 23.58 1.07 -0.40
CA GLU A 28 23.18 2.29 -1.13
C GLU A 28 22.55 1.93 -2.48
N PRO A 29 21.43 2.57 -2.88
CA PRO A 29 20.80 2.31 -4.16
C PRO A 29 21.62 2.87 -5.32
N LEU A 30 21.72 2.11 -6.40
CA LEU A 30 22.24 2.61 -7.66
C LEU A 30 21.21 3.53 -8.35
N GLU A 31 21.66 4.59 -9.02
CA GLU A 31 20.76 5.46 -9.79
C GLU A 31 20.30 4.76 -11.08
N VAL A 32 19.17 4.04 -10.99
CA VAL A 32 18.59 3.29 -12.12
C VAL A 32 17.59 4.17 -12.84
N THR A 33 17.81 4.41 -14.14
CA THR A 33 16.83 5.02 -15.03
C THR A 33 16.02 3.92 -15.72
N LEU A 34 14.69 3.94 -15.62
CA LEU A 34 13.82 2.96 -16.27
C LEU A 34 13.80 3.17 -17.79
N ASN A 35 14.36 2.23 -18.53
CA ASN A 35 14.18 2.11 -19.98
C ASN A 35 12.94 1.25 -20.31
N GLU A 36 12.59 1.08 -21.58
CA GLU A 36 11.40 0.30 -21.99
C GLU A 36 11.40 -1.14 -21.44
N GLN A 37 12.57 -1.78 -21.34
CA GLN A 37 12.71 -3.15 -20.84
C GLN A 37 12.54 -3.22 -19.32
N LEU A 38 13.12 -2.27 -18.58
CA LEU A 38 13.01 -2.19 -17.12
C LEU A 38 11.67 -1.60 -16.64
N ALA A 39 10.90 -0.96 -17.52
CA ALA A 39 9.59 -0.38 -17.19
C ALA A 39 8.44 -1.39 -17.26
N HIS A 40 8.59 -2.47 -18.04
CA HIS A 40 7.60 -3.54 -18.20
C HIS A 40 8.11 -4.86 -17.62
N LEU A 41 8.39 -4.83 -16.32
CA LEU A 41 8.86 -6.02 -15.62
C LEU A 41 7.73 -7.01 -15.43
N ASP A 42 8.03 -8.25 -15.76
CA ASP A 42 7.24 -9.38 -15.34
C ASP A 42 8.13 -10.30 -14.47
N GLY A 43 7.52 -11.22 -13.75
CA GLY A 43 8.23 -12.08 -12.79
C GLY A 43 9.31 -12.93 -13.44
N GLU A 44 9.14 -13.33 -14.71
CA GLU A 44 10.15 -14.11 -15.44
C GLU A 44 11.37 -13.24 -15.77
N PHE A 45 11.16 -11.99 -16.19
CA PHE A 45 12.23 -11.05 -16.44
C PHE A 45 13.03 -10.70 -15.17
N ILE A 46 12.36 -10.53 -14.02
CA ILE A 46 13.06 -10.27 -12.74
C ILE A 46 13.94 -11.46 -12.37
N THR A 47 13.41 -12.69 -12.42
CA THR A 47 14.19 -13.90 -12.13
C THR A 47 15.35 -14.06 -13.11
N HIS A 48 15.16 -13.73 -14.39
CA HIS A 48 16.25 -13.73 -15.36
C HIS A 48 17.35 -12.72 -15.01
N CYS A 49 16.99 -11.49 -14.64
CA CYS A 49 17.93 -10.49 -14.16
C CYS A 49 18.66 -10.94 -12.88
N GLU A 50 17.96 -11.58 -11.94
CA GLU A 50 18.54 -12.15 -10.71
C GLU A 50 19.56 -13.25 -11.03
N GLU A 51 19.28 -14.12 -11.99
CA GLU A 51 20.23 -15.14 -12.43
C GLU A 51 21.44 -14.51 -13.13
N LEU A 52 21.21 -13.57 -14.05
CA LEU A 52 22.25 -12.92 -14.84
C LEU A 52 23.23 -12.14 -13.95
N LEU A 53 22.69 -11.34 -13.02
CA LEU A 53 23.48 -10.51 -12.11
C LEU A 53 23.98 -11.32 -10.91
N GLY A 54 23.18 -12.21 -10.35
CA GLY A 54 23.52 -12.95 -9.14
C GLY A 54 24.47 -14.14 -9.37
N SER A 55 24.46 -14.74 -10.56
CA SER A 55 25.29 -15.92 -10.86
C SER A 55 26.34 -15.66 -11.95
N LYS A 56 25.92 -15.18 -13.14
CA LYS A 56 26.84 -15.04 -14.28
C LYS A 56 27.84 -13.92 -14.07
N LEU A 57 27.41 -12.76 -13.56
CA LEU A 57 28.30 -11.61 -13.34
C LEU A 57 29.45 -11.93 -12.35
N PRO A 58 29.21 -12.46 -11.13
CA PRO A 58 30.29 -12.88 -10.23
C PRO A 58 31.21 -13.94 -10.87
N ALA A 59 30.64 -14.91 -11.58
CA ALA A 59 31.43 -15.96 -12.24
C ALA A 59 32.37 -15.38 -13.31
N VAL A 60 31.88 -14.46 -14.13
CA VAL A 60 32.68 -13.79 -15.16
C VAL A 60 33.72 -12.87 -14.54
N LEU A 61 33.39 -12.10 -13.50
CA LEU A 61 34.34 -11.25 -12.79
C LEU A 61 35.45 -12.06 -12.09
N ASN A 62 35.13 -13.25 -11.58
CA ASN A 62 36.12 -14.16 -11.01
C ASN A 62 37.08 -14.74 -12.06
N VAL A 63 36.59 -15.00 -13.28
CA VAL A 63 37.39 -15.57 -14.37
C VAL A 63 38.20 -14.49 -15.10
N ALA A 64 37.55 -13.40 -15.50
CA ALA A 64 38.11 -12.31 -16.29
C ALA A 64 38.91 -11.30 -15.44
N GLY A 65 38.61 -11.18 -14.15
CA GLY A 65 39.09 -10.07 -13.32
C GLY A 65 38.23 -8.82 -13.47
N GLN A 66 38.61 -7.75 -12.76
CA GLN A 66 37.87 -6.49 -12.72
C GLN A 66 38.05 -5.71 -14.04
N PRO A 67 36.97 -5.44 -14.81
CA PRO A 67 37.07 -4.74 -16.08
C PRO A 67 37.69 -3.35 -15.97
N SER A 68 37.40 -2.58 -14.93
CA SER A 68 38.01 -1.26 -14.70
C SER A 68 39.54 -1.26 -14.59
N GLU A 69 40.12 -2.38 -14.16
CA GLU A 69 41.57 -2.54 -13.91
C GLU A 69 42.22 -3.57 -14.87
N HIS A 70 41.45 -4.11 -15.82
CA HIS A 70 41.91 -5.24 -16.61
C HIS A 70 43.04 -4.83 -17.58
N PRO A 71 44.14 -5.59 -17.70
CA PRO A 71 45.24 -5.24 -18.61
C PRO A 71 44.83 -5.13 -20.10
N LEU A 72 43.72 -5.76 -20.48
CA LEU A 72 43.16 -5.73 -21.83
C LEU A 72 42.05 -4.68 -22.04
N VAL A 73 41.85 -3.74 -21.10
CA VAL A 73 40.95 -2.60 -21.31
C VAL A 73 41.30 -1.89 -22.62
N GLY A 74 40.26 -1.58 -23.40
CA GLY A 74 40.37 -0.97 -24.72
C GLY A 74 40.59 -1.97 -25.88
N LEU A 75 40.79 -3.26 -25.59
CA LEU A 75 40.89 -4.31 -26.60
C LEU A 75 39.55 -5.06 -26.71
N TRP A 76 38.90 -5.02 -27.87
CA TRP A 76 37.59 -5.63 -28.09
C TRP A 76 37.66 -6.74 -29.16
N PRO A 77 38.14 -7.95 -28.81
CA PRO A 77 38.24 -9.08 -29.74
C PRO A 77 36.88 -9.64 -30.17
N THR A 78 36.79 -10.10 -31.41
CA THR A 78 35.63 -10.84 -31.94
C THR A 78 35.73 -12.34 -31.63
N LEU A 79 34.64 -13.09 -31.82
CA LEU A 79 34.66 -14.55 -31.65
C LEU A 79 35.71 -15.21 -32.56
N ALA A 80 35.86 -14.72 -33.79
CA ALA A 80 36.86 -15.20 -34.74
C ALA A 80 38.28 -15.04 -34.19
N CYS A 81 38.56 -13.92 -33.50
CA CYS A 81 39.85 -13.67 -32.85
C CYS A 81 40.16 -14.68 -31.73
N ILE A 82 39.14 -15.19 -31.03
CA ILE A 82 39.32 -16.22 -30.01
C ILE A 82 39.57 -17.59 -30.64
N GLN A 83 38.91 -17.87 -31.76
CA GLN A 83 39.07 -19.13 -32.50
C GLN A 83 40.46 -19.23 -33.17
N GLU A 84 41.10 -18.10 -33.46
CA GLU A 84 42.47 -18.04 -34.03
C GLU A 84 43.44 -17.19 -33.19
N PRO A 85 43.95 -17.71 -32.05
CA PRO A 85 44.82 -16.94 -31.15
C PRO A 85 46.13 -16.48 -31.78
N GLN A 86 46.63 -17.23 -32.78
CA GLN A 86 47.86 -16.90 -33.50
C GLN A 86 47.71 -15.61 -34.32
N THR A 87 46.50 -15.35 -34.84
CA THR A 87 46.19 -14.14 -35.62
C THR A 87 46.27 -12.91 -34.73
N LEU A 88 45.74 -12.97 -33.50
CA LEU A 88 45.86 -11.86 -32.54
C LEU A 88 47.29 -11.60 -32.11
N ALA A 89 48.07 -12.63 -31.81
CA ALA A 89 49.48 -12.49 -31.42
C ALA A 89 50.28 -11.76 -32.52
N ARG A 90 50.03 -12.14 -33.78
CA ARG A 90 50.63 -11.49 -34.96
C ARG A 90 50.18 -10.04 -35.11
N LEU A 91 48.90 -9.74 -34.89
CA LEU A 91 48.39 -8.37 -34.95
C LEU A 91 48.99 -7.49 -33.84
N LEU A 92 49.04 -7.97 -32.59
CA LEU A 92 49.63 -7.22 -31.49
C LEU A 92 51.14 -6.98 -31.69
N ASP A 93 51.88 -7.94 -32.22
CA ASP A 93 53.31 -7.79 -32.54
C ASP A 93 53.57 -6.73 -33.63
N LYS A 94 52.78 -6.77 -34.71
CA LYS A 94 52.74 -5.71 -35.73
C LYS A 94 52.36 -4.36 -35.11
N GLY A 95 51.36 -4.32 -34.25
CA GLY A 95 50.88 -3.13 -33.56
C GLY A 95 51.93 -2.49 -32.66
N VAL A 96 52.68 -3.28 -31.87
CA VAL A 96 53.79 -2.80 -31.03
C VAL A 96 54.91 -2.21 -31.90
N THR A 97 55.26 -2.90 -32.99
CA THR A 97 56.28 -2.42 -33.93
C THR A 97 55.89 -1.09 -34.57
N LEU A 98 54.64 -0.97 -35.01
CA LEU A 98 54.09 0.26 -35.59
C LEU A 98 53.99 1.39 -34.57
N ALA A 99 53.49 1.11 -33.36
CA ALA A 99 53.38 2.10 -32.29
C ALA A 99 54.76 2.66 -31.91
N GLY A 100 55.80 1.81 -31.83
CA GLY A 100 57.18 2.25 -31.60
C GLY A 100 57.70 3.18 -32.70
N ARG A 101 57.43 2.87 -33.97
CA ARG A 101 57.79 3.75 -35.10
C ARG A 101 57.02 5.06 -35.10
N ILE A 102 55.72 5.03 -34.75
CA ILE A 102 54.89 6.23 -34.58
C ILE A 102 55.43 7.10 -33.45
N GLN A 103 55.85 6.51 -32.33
CA GLN A 103 56.49 7.23 -31.23
C GLN A 103 57.82 7.88 -31.67
N CYS A 104 58.65 7.20 -32.46
CA CYS A 104 59.86 7.80 -33.03
C CYS A 104 59.54 8.97 -33.97
N ALA A 105 58.55 8.82 -34.85
CA ALA A 105 58.09 9.90 -35.73
C ALA A 105 57.57 11.10 -34.92
N ARG A 106 56.88 10.83 -33.81
CA ARG A 106 56.41 11.87 -32.89
C ARG A 106 57.55 12.66 -32.26
N ILE A 107 58.59 11.97 -31.77
CA ILE A 107 59.77 12.60 -31.18
C ILE A 107 60.43 13.55 -32.19
N LEU A 108 60.61 13.10 -33.44
CA LEU A 108 61.16 13.92 -34.52
C LEU A 108 60.30 15.15 -34.83
N LEU A 109 58.98 15.00 -34.89
CA LEU A 109 58.07 16.14 -35.05
C LEU A 109 58.18 17.13 -33.89
N THR A 110 58.39 16.64 -32.67
CA THR A 110 58.52 17.46 -31.47
C THR A 110 59.85 18.20 -31.44
N GLU A 111 60.94 17.58 -31.91
CA GLU A 111 62.26 18.22 -32.08
C GLU A 111 62.22 19.36 -33.10
N ILE A 112 61.42 19.22 -34.17
CA ILE A 112 61.33 20.22 -35.25
C ILE A 112 60.36 21.36 -34.91
N PHE A 113 59.17 21.03 -34.39
CA PHE A 113 58.09 22.00 -34.17
C PHE A 113 57.91 22.43 -32.71
N GLY A 114 58.60 21.80 -31.77
CA GLY A 114 58.53 22.08 -30.33
C GLY A 114 57.53 21.19 -29.58
N ALA A 115 57.57 21.28 -28.24
CA ALA A 115 56.77 20.48 -27.31
C ALA A 115 55.25 20.76 -27.35
N ASP A 116 54.85 21.93 -27.86
CA ASP A 116 53.46 22.41 -27.85
C ASP A 116 52.60 21.83 -29.00
N LEU A 117 53.18 21.04 -29.91
CA LEU A 117 52.43 20.35 -30.96
C LEU A 117 51.43 19.37 -30.31
N GLU A 118 50.16 19.38 -30.68
CA GLU A 118 49.21 18.39 -30.15
C GLU A 118 49.59 16.97 -30.60
N ASP A 119 49.55 15.97 -29.71
CA ASP A 119 49.80 14.56 -30.05
C ASP A 119 48.48 13.84 -30.36
N SER A 120 48.05 13.98 -31.62
CA SER A 120 46.82 13.38 -32.15
C SER A 120 47.13 12.59 -33.42
N GLU A 121 46.26 11.65 -33.78
CA GLU A 121 46.39 10.90 -35.04
C GLU A 121 46.48 11.83 -36.26
N ARG A 122 45.73 12.93 -36.21
CA ARG A 122 45.72 13.96 -37.26
C ARG A 122 47.07 14.67 -37.37
N SER A 123 47.68 15.07 -36.26
CA SER A 123 48.98 15.77 -36.27
C SER A 123 50.12 14.87 -36.72
N LEU A 124 50.07 13.59 -36.34
CA LEU A 124 51.04 12.59 -36.81
C LEU A 124 50.93 12.35 -38.31
N ARG A 125 49.73 12.17 -38.86
CA ARG A 125 49.55 11.97 -40.30
C ARG A 125 50.10 13.14 -41.11
N LEU A 126 49.61 14.34 -40.81
CA LEU A 126 50.05 15.55 -41.52
C LEU A 126 51.55 15.81 -41.33
N GLY A 127 52.07 15.52 -40.13
CA GLY A 127 53.50 15.65 -39.84
C GLY A 127 54.35 14.67 -40.63
N ILE A 128 53.95 13.40 -40.73
CA ILE A 128 54.64 12.39 -41.54
C ILE A 128 54.65 12.78 -43.02
N ASP A 129 53.53 13.29 -43.55
CA ASP A 129 53.44 13.75 -44.93
C ASP A 129 54.42 14.91 -45.20
N LEU A 130 54.49 15.88 -44.29
CA LEU A 130 55.45 16.99 -44.38
C LEU A 130 56.90 16.51 -44.28
N LEU A 131 57.20 15.62 -43.33
CA LEU A 131 58.54 15.05 -43.16
C LEU A 131 58.97 14.20 -44.37
N SER A 132 58.04 13.49 -44.99
CA SER A 132 58.26 12.74 -46.23
C SER A 132 58.67 13.69 -47.37
N GLU A 133 57.96 14.80 -47.54
CA GLU A 133 58.30 15.80 -48.55
C GLU A 133 59.64 16.47 -48.25
N ILE A 134 59.99 16.73 -46.98
CA ILE A 134 61.33 17.22 -46.59
C ILE A 134 62.42 16.22 -46.98
N SER A 135 62.21 14.93 -46.70
CA SER A 135 63.14 13.84 -47.07
C SER A 135 63.35 13.72 -48.57
N ALA A 136 62.31 14.02 -49.37
CA ALA A 136 62.35 14.01 -50.83
C ALA A 136 63.13 15.20 -51.44
N SER A 137 63.60 16.15 -50.63
CA SER A 137 64.33 17.31 -51.14
C SER A 137 65.59 16.88 -51.91
N PRO A 138 65.80 17.40 -53.14
CA PRO A 138 67.02 17.20 -53.91
C PRO A 138 68.24 17.88 -53.27
N LEU A 139 68.02 18.81 -52.32
CA LEU A 139 69.06 19.53 -51.59
C LEU A 139 68.70 19.70 -50.10
N MET A 140 69.49 19.14 -49.19
CA MET A 140 69.34 19.39 -47.75
C MET A 140 70.12 20.62 -47.32
N HIS A 141 69.55 21.79 -47.57
CA HIS A 141 70.10 23.06 -47.10
C HIS A 141 68.97 24.00 -46.70
N SER A 142 69.16 24.78 -45.63
CA SER A 142 68.12 25.66 -45.06
C SER A 142 67.62 26.73 -46.04
N SER A 143 68.43 27.10 -47.03
CA SER A 143 68.02 28.04 -48.08
C SER A 143 66.90 27.51 -48.97
N VAL A 144 66.68 26.20 -49.07
CA VAL A 144 65.58 25.62 -49.86
C VAL A 144 64.22 26.08 -49.33
N VAL A 145 64.04 26.09 -48.01
CA VAL A 145 62.82 26.61 -47.34
C VAL A 145 62.72 28.13 -47.48
N ALA A 146 63.85 28.83 -47.50
CA ALA A 146 63.86 30.27 -47.72
C ALA A 146 63.35 30.62 -49.13
N ILE A 147 63.87 29.94 -50.15
CA ILE A 147 63.55 30.15 -51.56
C ILE A 147 62.13 29.68 -51.89
N ALA A 148 61.67 28.56 -51.33
CA ALA A 148 60.34 28.01 -51.63
C ALA A 148 59.18 29.00 -51.41
N PHE A 149 59.35 29.95 -50.46
CA PHE A 149 58.34 30.96 -50.11
C PHE A 149 58.73 32.37 -50.57
N ASP A 150 59.66 32.50 -51.52
CA ASP A 150 60.05 33.77 -52.13
C ASP A 150 59.88 33.69 -53.65
N GLU A 151 58.73 34.16 -54.15
CA GLU A 151 58.41 34.16 -55.57
C GLU A 151 59.46 34.88 -56.43
N HIS A 152 60.13 35.89 -55.87
CA HIS A 152 61.15 36.63 -56.59
C HIS A 152 62.41 35.78 -56.78
N GLN A 153 62.84 35.06 -55.74
CA GLN A 153 63.97 34.13 -55.83
C GLN A 153 63.67 32.94 -56.73
N ILE A 154 62.44 32.40 -56.71
CA ILE A 154 62.01 31.32 -57.62
C ILE A 154 62.05 31.81 -59.07
N ALA A 155 61.49 32.99 -59.35
CA ALA A 155 61.51 33.56 -60.70
C ALA A 155 62.94 33.84 -61.18
N GLN A 156 63.83 34.31 -60.29
CA GLN A 156 65.24 34.50 -60.59
C GLN A 156 65.92 33.16 -60.93
N LEU A 157 65.76 32.12 -60.10
CA LEU A 157 66.33 30.80 -60.37
C LEU A 157 65.76 30.16 -61.63
N HIS A 158 64.46 30.35 -61.93
CA HIS A 158 63.84 29.87 -63.16
C HIS A 158 64.42 30.57 -64.40
N SER A 159 64.59 31.90 -64.35
CA SER A 159 65.24 32.65 -65.43
C SER A 159 66.66 32.15 -65.67
N ILE A 160 67.44 31.95 -64.61
CA ILE A 160 68.81 31.42 -64.72
C ILE A 160 68.79 30.01 -65.29
N TRP A 161 67.85 29.17 -64.87
CA TRP A 161 67.68 27.81 -65.39
C TRP A 161 67.32 27.80 -66.88
N GLU A 162 66.45 28.69 -67.36
CA GLU A 162 66.13 28.81 -68.79
C GLU A 162 67.36 29.17 -69.62
N HIS A 163 68.18 30.11 -69.15
CA HIS A 163 69.44 30.46 -69.82
C HIS A 163 70.44 29.30 -69.79
N MET A 164 70.56 28.58 -68.66
CA MET A 164 71.43 27.40 -68.56
C MET A 164 70.97 26.26 -69.48
N LYS A 165 69.65 26.07 -69.60
CA LYS A 165 69.04 25.11 -70.51
C LYS A 165 69.26 25.50 -71.97
N HIS A 166 69.01 26.75 -72.34
CA HIS A 166 69.23 27.27 -73.70
C HIS A 166 70.71 27.17 -74.09
N ARG A 167 71.63 27.50 -73.17
CA ARG A 167 73.07 27.29 -73.35
C ARG A 167 73.40 25.84 -73.67
N ASP A 168 72.85 24.90 -72.90
CA ASP A 168 73.14 23.47 -73.07
C ASP A 168 72.51 22.91 -74.35
N GLU A 169 71.31 23.37 -74.74
CA GLU A 169 70.66 23.03 -76.02
C GLU A 169 71.43 23.58 -77.22
N LEU A 170 71.88 24.84 -77.17
CA LEU A 170 72.73 25.44 -78.18
C LEU A 170 74.08 24.73 -78.28
N ARG A 171 74.71 24.38 -77.15
CA ARG A 171 75.95 23.60 -77.11
C ARG A 171 75.75 22.28 -77.83
N ALA A 172 74.74 21.51 -77.43
CA ALA A 172 74.44 20.20 -78.01
C ALA A 172 74.14 20.27 -79.51
N THR A 173 73.40 21.29 -79.94
CA THR A 173 73.09 21.51 -81.37
C THR A 173 74.33 21.87 -82.18
N LEU A 174 75.20 22.73 -81.64
CA LEU A 174 76.42 23.15 -82.31
C LEU A 174 77.48 22.04 -82.36
N THR A 175 77.67 21.28 -81.27
CA THR A 175 78.65 20.19 -81.21
C THR A 175 78.20 18.91 -81.90
N ALA A 176 76.92 18.77 -82.25
CA ALA A 176 76.43 17.64 -83.05
C ALA A 176 77.03 17.62 -84.48
N ASP A 177 77.23 18.80 -85.08
CA ASP A 177 77.71 18.93 -86.46
C ASP A 177 79.05 19.67 -86.58
N CYS A 178 79.52 20.31 -85.52
CA CYS A 178 80.79 21.05 -85.48
C CYS A 178 81.70 20.52 -84.37
N ARG A 179 83.01 20.65 -84.55
CA ARG A 179 83.98 20.37 -83.49
C ARG A 179 83.82 21.37 -82.34
N GLU A 180 84.19 20.96 -81.14
CA GLU A 180 84.00 21.77 -79.93
C GLU A 180 84.78 23.09 -79.96
N GLU A 181 85.93 23.13 -80.63
CA GLU A 181 86.72 24.34 -80.84
C GLU A 181 85.98 25.41 -81.67
N PHE A 182 84.88 25.04 -82.35
CA PHE A 182 84.01 25.97 -83.08
C PHE A 182 83.26 26.93 -82.14
N LEU A 183 83.09 26.57 -80.87
CA LEU A 183 82.36 27.38 -79.90
C LEU A 183 83.17 28.58 -79.39
N GLU A 184 84.50 28.54 -79.51
CA GLU A 184 85.43 29.54 -78.96
C GLU A 184 86.01 30.49 -80.01
N ILE A 185 85.61 30.31 -81.28
CA ILE A 185 86.09 31.16 -82.37
C ILE A 185 85.57 32.60 -82.20
N ASP A 186 86.30 33.55 -82.80
CA ASP A 186 85.80 34.91 -82.96
C ASP A 186 84.71 34.95 -84.05
N ALA A 187 83.52 34.46 -83.68
CA ALA A 187 82.39 34.30 -84.57
C ALA A 187 81.89 35.66 -85.11
N LEU A 188 82.12 36.76 -84.36
CA LEU A 188 81.75 38.11 -84.80
C LEU A 188 82.62 38.56 -85.98
N SER A 189 83.95 38.49 -85.81
CA SER A 189 84.89 38.86 -86.88
C SER A 189 84.72 37.95 -88.08
N LEU A 190 84.51 36.65 -87.86
CA LEU A 190 84.26 35.69 -88.93
C LEU A 190 82.94 36.02 -89.66
N LEU A 191 81.83 36.27 -88.96
CA LEU A 191 80.55 36.60 -89.61
C LEU A 191 80.66 37.88 -90.44
N GLN A 192 81.43 38.88 -89.97
CA GLN A 192 81.71 40.10 -90.73
C GLN A 192 82.56 39.84 -91.97
N GLU A 193 83.62 39.03 -91.86
CA GLU A 193 84.41 38.57 -93.01
C GLU A 193 83.52 37.85 -94.04
N TRP A 194 82.60 36.98 -93.61
CA TRP A 194 81.70 36.28 -94.54
C TRP A 194 80.72 37.23 -95.23
N LYS A 195 80.10 38.18 -94.50
CA LYS A 195 79.21 39.19 -95.08
C LYS A 195 79.94 40.06 -96.12
N ALA A 196 81.17 40.48 -95.83
CA ALA A 196 82.00 41.22 -96.79
C ALA A 196 82.32 40.41 -98.06
N ILE A 197 82.51 39.08 -97.92
CA ILE A 197 82.68 38.18 -99.07
C ILE A 197 81.40 38.06 -99.88
N GLU A 198 80.23 37.99 -99.24
CA GLU A 198 78.94 37.91 -99.95
C GLU A 198 78.62 39.17 -100.75
N ASP A 199 79.02 40.35 -100.25
CA ASP A 199 78.81 41.65 -100.89
C ASP A 199 79.77 41.91 -102.08
N SER A 200 80.75 41.04 -102.30
CA SER A 200 81.76 41.18 -103.36
C SER A 200 81.28 40.72 -104.75
N TRP A 201 81.78 41.33 -105.84
CA TRP A 201 81.49 40.92 -107.23
C TRP A 201 81.88 39.45 -107.49
N PHE A 202 81.18 38.76 -108.42
CA PHE A 202 81.10 37.29 -108.46
C PHE A 202 82.45 36.55 -108.55
N LEU A 203 83.43 37.10 -109.27
CA LEU A 203 84.77 36.51 -109.43
C LEU A 203 85.56 36.55 -108.11
N PRO A 204 85.79 37.73 -107.49
CA PRO A 204 86.35 37.81 -106.15
C PRO A 204 85.59 36.98 -105.11
N ARG A 205 84.24 37.01 -105.12
CA ARG A 205 83.39 36.26 -104.19
C ARG A 205 83.59 34.75 -104.31
N PHE A 206 83.71 34.19 -105.51
CA PHE A 206 83.90 32.75 -105.70
C PHE A 206 85.21 32.25 -105.09
N PHE A 207 86.33 32.99 -105.29
CA PHE A 207 87.62 32.60 -104.72
C PHE A 207 87.71 32.88 -103.22
N ALA A 208 87.20 34.03 -102.77
CA ALA A 208 87.20 34.41 -101.36
C ALA A 208 86.28 33.49 -100.53
N SER A 209 85.07 33.17 -101.01
CA SER A 209 84.16 32.24 -100.33
C SER A 209 84.75 30.83 -100.24
N ARG A 210 85.44 30.35 -101.28
CA ARG A 210 86.10 29.03 -101.26
C ARG A 210 87.29 28.99 -100.31
N SER A 211 88.09 30.05 -100.23
CA SER A 211 89.20 30.18 -99.28
C SER A 211 88.68 30.25 -97.84
N TYR A 212 87.63 31.04 -97.61
CA TYR A 212 86.99 31.20 -96.31
C TYR A 212 86.27 29.92 -95.85
N LEU A 213 85.55 29.23 -96.73
CA LEU A 213 84.98 27.91 -96.45
C LEU A 213 86.07 26.89 -96.14
N LYS A 214 87.25 26.96 -96.76
CA LYS A 214 88.38 26.08 -96.41
C LYS A 214 88.91 26.39 -95.00
N LYS A 215 88.93 27.66 -94.60
CA LYS A 215 89.31 28.12 -93.24
C LYS A 215 88.31 27.62 -92.19
N ILE A 216 87.00 27.67 -92.47
CA ILE A 216 85.96 27.25 -91.51
C ILE A 216 85.65 25.74 -91.57
N ARG A 217 85.86 25.05 -92.70
CA ARG A 217 85.65 23.59 -92.83
C ARG A 217 86.50 22.76 -91.88
N PHE A 218 87.57 23.31 -91.34
CA PHE A 218 88.31 22.69 -90.23
C PHE A 218 87.40 22.33 -89.04
N TYR A 219 86.41 23.20 -88.77
CA TYR A 219 85.48 23.04 -87.66
C TYR A 219 84.25 22.21 -88.00
N SER A 220 83.83 22.15 -89.27
CA SER A 220 82.82 21.20 -89.75
C SER A 220 82.89 21.04 -91.26
N GLU A 221 83.02 19.80 -91.74
CA GLU A 221 82.97 19.49 -93.16
C GLU A 221 81.59 19.72 -93.78
N LYS A 222 80.53 19.75 -92.95
CA LYS A 222 79.13 19.93 -93.37
C LYS A 222 78.76 21.40 -93.63
N LEU A 223 79.60 22.36 -93.25
CA LEU A 223 79.33 23.78 -93.47
C LEU A 223 79.38 24.12 -94.97
N GLN A 224 78.23 24.58 -95.48
CA GLN A 224 78.05 25.02 -96.86
C GLN A 224 77.87 26.53 -96.89
N ALA A 225 78.18 27.17 -98.02
CA ALA A 225 78.10 28.64 -98.16
C ALA A 225 76.77 29.22 -97.65
N GLN A 226 75.65 28.52 -97.86
CA GLN A 226 74.31 28.98 -97.47
C GLN A 226 74.05 28.93 -95.95
N THR A 227 74.78 28.09 -95.21
CA THR A 227 74.51 27.83 -93.79
C THR A 227 75.54 28.44 -92.84
N VAL A 228 76.70 28.88 -93.36
CA VAL A 228 77.79 29.48 -92.56
C VAL A 228 77.30 30.61 -91.66
N ALA A 229 76.51 31.55 -92.20
CA ALA A 229 75.99 32.68 -91.42
C ALA A 229 75.14 32.22 -90.23
N GLY A 230 74.22 31.28 -90.45
CA GLY A 230 73.35 30.75 -89.39
C GLY A 230 74.10 29.98 -88.29
N TYR A 231 75.17 29.26 -88.64
CA TYR A 231 76.01 28.59 -87.63
C TYR A 231 76.84 29.59 -86.81
N LEU A 232 77.41 30.62 -87.44
CA LEU A 232 78.16 31.67 -86.73
C LEU A 232 77.24 32.53 -85.85
N GLU A 233 76.02 32.82 -86.30
CA GLU A 233 74.99 33.49 -85.50
C GLU A 233 74.61 32.66 -84.26
N ARG A 234 74.45 31.34 -84.40
CA ARG A 234 74.22 30.44 -83.25
C ARG A 234 75.41 30.33 -82.31
N VAL A 235 76.65 30.36 -82.80
CA VAL A 235 77.84 30.40 -81.94
C VAL A 235 77.89 31.73 -81.17
N LEU A 236 77.55 32.85 -81.79
CA LEU A 236 77.41 34.14 -81.10
C LEU A 236 76.32 34.10 -80.02
N GLU A 237 75.19 33.48 -80.32
CA GLU A 237 74.11 33.27 -79.36
C GLU A 237 74.57 32.38 -78.19
N TYR A 238 75.23 31.26 -78.47
CA TYR A 238 75.82 30.38 -77.45
C TYR A 238 76.85 31.12 -76.57
N GLN A 239 77.76 31.88 -77.16
CA GLN A 239 78.76 32.65 -76.41
C GLN A 239 78.11 33.75 -75.54
N LYS A 240 76.99 34.32 -75.98
CA LYS A 240 76.18 35.26 -75.20
C LYS A 240 75.54 34.58 -74.00
N GLU A 241 74.95 33.41 -74.19
CA GLU A 241 74.37 32.61 -73.11
C GLU A 241 75.44 32.10 -72.13
N VAL A 242 76.61 31.66 -72.60
CA VAL A 242 77.75 31.28 -71.74
C VAL A 242 78.19 32.44 -70.86
N LYS A 243 78.31 33.66 -71.41
CA LYS A 243 78.64 34.86 -70.62
C LYS A 243 77.54 35.21 -69.62
N HIS A 244 76.28 35.06 -70.01
CA HIS A 244 75.15 35.32 -69.13
C HIS A 244 75.11 34.31 -67.97
N CYS A 245 75.17 33.01 -68.24
CA CYS A 245 75.24 31.97 -67.22
C CYS A 245 76.48 32.09 -66.31
N ALA A 246 77.63 32.53 -66.85
CA ALA A 246 78.83 32.76 -66.04
C ALA A 246 78.67 33.96 -65.09
N GLY A 247 77.93 35.00 -65.50
CA GLY A 247 77.55 36.13 -64.64
C GLY A 247 76.54 35.75 -63.56
N GLU A 248 75.55 34.94 -63.92
CA GLU A 248 74.47 34.49 -63.02
C GLU A 248 74.88 33.31 -62.11
N SER A 249 75.98 32.62 -62.40
CA SER A 249 76.59 31.59 -61.54
C SER A 249 76.86 32.10 -60.13
N GLY A 250 77.18 33.39 -59.98
CA GLY A 250 77.33 34.04 -58.69
C GLY A 250 76.02 34.12 -57.91
N GLY A 251 74.89 34.35 -58.60
CA GLY A 251 73.55 34.40 -58.01
C GLY A 251 73.08 33.05 -57.47
N ILE A 252 73.32 31.95 -58.20
CA ILE A 252 73.02 30.58 -57.72
C ILE A 252 73.86 30.28 -56.46
N HIS A 253 75.17 30.55 -56.50
CA HIS A 253 76.06 30.29 -55.36
C HIS A 253 75.72 31.16 -54.15
N GLN A 254 75.26 32.40 -54.35
CA GLN A 254 74.84 33.29 -53.27
C GLN A 254 73.55 32.82 -52.59
N LEU A 255 72.59 32.30 -53.35
CA LEU A 255 71.30 31.83 -52.82
C LEU A 255 71.37 30.42 -52.23
N LEU A 256 72.16 29.52 -52.83
CA LEU A 256 72.17 28.09 -52.50
C LEU A 256 73.49 27.61 -51.86
N GLY A 257 74.50 28.48 -51.75
CA GLY A 257 75.80 28.17 -51.15
C GLY A 257 76.70 27.24 -51.97
N ARG A 258 76.23 26.79 -53.14
CA ARG A 258 76.97 25.94 -54.09
C ARG A 258 76.50 26.16 -55.52
N SER A 259 77.34 25.80 -56.49
CA SER A 259 76.93 25.72 -57.89
C SER A 259 76.09 24.46 -58.13
N LEU A 260 74.99 24.58 -58.89
CA LEU A 260 74.18 23.46 -59.34
C LEU A 260 74.33 23.27 -60.86
N SER A 261 74.25 22.02 -61.32
CA SER A 261 74.05 21.72 -62.74
C SER A 261 72.63 22.07 -63.19
N THR A 262 72.42 22.20 -64.50
CA THR A 262 71.12 22.50 -65.12
C THR A 262 70.03 21.50 -64.71
N THR A 263 70.40 20.22 -64.56
CA THR A 263 69.49 19.14 -64.11
C THR A 263 69.16 19.23 -62.62
N GLU A 264 70.13 19.58 -61.77
CA GLU A 264 69.91 19.71 -60.33
C GLU A 264 69.06 20.94 -60.00
N LEU A 265 69.28 22.05 -60.70
CA LEU A 265 68.47 23.26 -60.54
C LEU A 265 67.03 23.06 -61.03
N GLY A 266 66.84 22.34 -62.15
CA GLY A 266 65.50 21.97 -62.62
C GLY A 266 64.75 21.08 -61.61
N SER A 267 65.43 20.07 -61.07
CA SER A 267 64.85 19.18 -60.06
C SER A 267 64.47 19.92 -58.77
N LEU A 268 65.24 20.96 -58.39
CA LEU A 268 64.92 21.82 -57.26
C LEU A 268 63.68 22.68 -57.56
N LEU A 269 63.62 23.32 -58.73
CA LEU A 269 62.47 24.15 -59.14
C LEU A 269 61.16 23.36 -59.18
N ASP A 270 61.20 22.10 -59.63
CA ASP A 270 60.03 21.18 -59.61
C ASP A 270 59.61 20.77 -58.19
N TYR A 271 60.53 20.80 -57.23
CA TYR A 271 60.30 20.41 -55.84
C TYR A 271 59.71 21.56 -54.99
N LEU A 272 60.17 22.81 -55.18
CA LEU A 272 59.78 23.94 -54.32
C LEU A 272 58.25 24.11 -54.16
N PRO A 273 57.41 24.02 -55.22
CA PRO A 273 55.96 24.13 -55.07
C PRO A 273 55.33 23.00 -54.25
N ARG A 274 55.90 21.79 -54.30
CA ARG A 274 55.43 20.64 -53.50
C ARG A 274 55.71 20.85 -52.02
N LEU A 275 56.90 21.38 -51.70
CA LEU A 275 57.26 21.74 -50.32
C LEU A 275 56.33 22.83 -49.76
N VAL A 276 56.02 23.88 -50.53
CA VAL A 276 55.07 24.93 -50.11
C VAL A 276 53.71 24.33 -49.76
N LYS A 277 53.16 23.52 -50.67
CA LYS A 277 51.85 22.89 -50.48
C LYS A 277 51.82 21.97 -49.25
N ALA A 278 52.88 21.22 -48.99
CA ALA A 278 52.97 20.32 -47.83
C ALA A 278 53.02 21.11 -46.50
N VAL A 279 53.76 22.22 -46.47
CA VAL A 279 53.85 23.10 -45.31
C VAL A 279 52.53 23.82 -45.04
N GLU A 280 51.86 24.31 -46.08
CA GLU A 280 50.53 24.93 -45.99
C GLU A 280 49.49 23.92 -45.48
N ALA A 281 49.47 22.69 -46.04
CA ALA A 281 48.54 21.66 -45.61
C ALA A 281 48.75 21.23 -44.15
N PHE A 282 50.00 21.16 -43.69
CA PHE A 282 50.33 20.90 -42.29
C PHE A 282 49.88 22.05 -41.37
N ALA A 283 50.19 23.30 -41.74
CA ALA A 283 49.85 24.48 -40.98
C ALA A 283 48.34 24.70 -40.89
N GLU A 284 47.62 24.66 -42.01
CA GLU A 284 46.15 24.75 -42.06
C GLU A 284 45.51 23.59 -41.30
N GLY A 285 46.01 22.38 -41.52
CA GLY A 285 45.48 21.16 -40.91
C GLY A 285 45.57 21.13 -39.39
N LEU A 286 46.49 21.89 -38.79
CA LEU A 286 46.68 22.02 -37.34
C LEU A 286 46.44 23.44 -36.81
N GLN A 287 45.87 24.34 -37.64
CA GLN A 287 45.62 25.76 -37.30
C GLN A 287 46.86 26.52 -36.82
N LEU A 288 48.04 26.17 -37.36
CA LEU A 288 49.31 26.84 -37.08
C LEU A 288 49.57 27.95 -38.11
N SER A 289 50.43 28.91 -37.77
CA SER A 289 50.89 29.91 -38.74
C SER A 289 51.89 29.30 -39.71
N VAL A 290 51.62 29.41 -41.02
CA VAL A 290 52.56 29.02 -42.10
C VAL A 290 53.94 29.65 -41.90
N SER A 291 54.01 30.90 -41.41
CA SER A 291 55.28 31.58 -41.16
C SER A 291 56.06 30.96 -40.00
N ALA A 292 55.38 30.51 -38.94
CA ALA A 292 56.01 29.85 -37.80
C ALA A 292 56.46 28.44 -38.18
N THR A 293 55.62 27.68 -38.89
CA THR A 293 55.95 26.36 -39.43
C THR A 293 57.17 26.41 -40.33
N ARG A 294 57.27 27.44 -41.20
CA ARG A 294 58.45 27.69 -42.05
C ARG A 294 59.72 27.89 -41.22
N GLU A 295 59.70 28.74 -40.19
CA GLU A 295 60.88 28.96 -39.33
C GLU A 295 61.30 27.69 -38.59
N SER A 296 60.34 26.89 -38.11
CA SER A 296 60.59 25.62 -37.42
C SER A 296 61.25 24.56 -38.32
N ILE A 297 60.87 24.46 -39.59
CA ILE A 297 61.46 23.47 -40.52
C ILE A 297 62.80 23.91 -41.14
N LYS A 298 63.15 25.20 -41.16
CA LYS A 298 64.43 25.67 -41.70
C LYS A 298 65.66 24.91 -41.16
N PRO A 299 65.82 24.71 -39.83
CA PRO A 299 66.94 23.93 -39.29
C PRO A 299 66.85 22.43 -39.58
N ALA A 300 65.69 21.93 -40.04
CA ALA A 300 65.45 20.51 -40.32
C ALA A 300 66.08 20.03 -41.65
N PHE A 301 66.48 20.93 -42.56
CA PHE A 301 67.08 20.56 -43.84
C PHE A 301 68.57 20.19 -43.71
N THR A 302 68.87 19.09 -43.01
CA THR A 302 70.22 18.51 -42.84
C THR A 302 70.30 17.08 -43.37
N GLU A 303 71.48 16.64 -43.81
CA GLU A 303 71.71 15.25 -44.25
C GLU A 303 71.54 14.23 -43.12
N GLU A 304 71.80 14.64 -41.87
CA GLU A 304 71.58 13.82 -40.68
C GLU A 304 70.09 13.54 -40.47
N LEU A 305 69.23 14.56 -40.57
CA LEU A 305 67.78 14.37 -40.49
C LEU A 305 67.26 13.57 -41.69
N LYS A 306 67.76 13.81 -42.92
CA LYS A 306 67.37 13.03 -44.11
C LYS A 306 67.55 11.52 -43.89
N HIS A 307 68.62 11.13 -43.19
CA HIS A 307 68.85 9.74 -42.83
C HIS A 307 67.84 9.21 -41.81
N GLN A 308 67.48 10.00 -40.80
CA GLN A 308 66.48 9.66 -39.79
C GLN A 308 65.05 9.58 -40.37
N LEU A 309 64.75 10.34 -41.41
CA LEU A 309 63.42 10.38 -42.06
C LEU A 309 63.19 9.26 -43.08
N ARG A 310 64.19 8.41 -43.38
CA ARG A 310 64.05 7.30 -44.33
C ARG A 310 63.03 6.26 -43.83
N GLY A 311 62.00 5.98 -44.64
CA GLY A 311 60.97 4.98 -44.33
C GLY A 311 59.82 5.47 -43.46
N LEU A 312 59.73 6.78 -43.19
CA LEU A 312 58.57 7.39 -42.52
C LEU A 312 57.41 7.63 -43.49
N ASP A 313 57.69 7.80 -44.78
CA ASP A 313 56.74 7.96 -45.88
C ASP A 313 55.74 6.78 -45.97
N ALA A 314 56.21 5.56 -45.68
CA ALA A 314 55.35 4.38 -45.65
C ALA A 314 54.50 4.28 -44.37
N LEU A 315 54.88 4.95 -43.28
CA LEU A 315 54.34 4.69 -41.93
C LEU A 315 52.84 4.99 -41.80
N SER A 316 52.36 6.07 -42.42
CA SER A 316 50.93 6.39 -42.42
C SER A 316 50.09 5.37 -43.20
N GLY A 317 50.62 4.90 -44.33
CA GLY A 317 50.02 3.84 -45.14
C GLY A 317 50.00 2.50 -44.41
N GLU A 318 51.12 2.14 -43.77
CA GLU A 318 51.24 0.93 -42.96
C GLU A 318 50.27 0.91 -41.77
N TRP A 319 50.09 2.04 -41.07
CA TRP A 319 49.11 2.17 -39.99
C TRP A 319 47.67 2.01 -40.50
N SER A 320 47.33 2.69 -41.60
CA SER A 320 46.00 2.59 -42.22
C SER A 320 45.71 1.16 -42.71
N GLN A 321 46.70 0.48 -43.25
CA GLN A 321 46.59 -0.91 -43.68
C GLN A 321 46.46 -1.86 -42.49
N TYR A 322 47.20 -1.62 -41.41
CA TYR A 322 47.11 -2.39 -40.17
C TYR A 322 45.70 -2.34 -39.57
N ILE A 323 45.11 -1.14 -39.45
CA ILE A 323 43.75 -0.98 -38.92
C ILE A 323 42.75 -1.77 -39.75
N LYS A 324 42.84 -1.72 -41.09
CA LYS A 324 41.99 -2.52 -41.99
C LYS A 324 42.22 -4.03 -41.84
N GLU A 325 43.46 -4.47 -41.60
CA GLU A 325 43.78 -5.89 -41.35
C GLU A 325 43.22 -6.34 -39.99
N ALA A 326 43.22 -5.47 -38.98
CA ALA A 326 42.77 -5.77 -37.63
C ALA A 326 41.24 -5.73 -37.44
N GLU A 327 40.53 -4.86 -38.18
CA GLU A 327 39.09 -4.58 -38.05
C GLU A 327 38.19 -5.83 -37.98
N PRO A 328 38.36 -6.90 -38.78
CA PRO A 328 37.52 -8.10 -38.69
C PRO A 328 37.73 -8.91 -37.39
N TRP A 329 38.86 -8.71 -36.72
CA TRP A 329 39.31 -9.52 -35.58
C TRP A 329 39.16 -8.78 -34.27
N VAL A 330 39.42 -7.48 -34.25
CA VAL A 330 39.51 -6.71 -33.02
C VAL A 330 39.22 -5.24 -33.27
N SER A 331 38.47 -4.64 -32.36
CA SER A 331 38.32 -3.18 -32.26
C SER A 331 39.20 -2.64 -31.13
N TYR A 332 39.81 -1.49 -31.35
CA TYR A 332 40.65 -0.81 -30.37
C TYR A 332 39.99 0.46 -29.89
N GLN A 333 40.08 0.70 -28.58
CA GLN A 333 39.68 1.95 -27.94
C GLN A 333 40.86 2.45 -27.12
N PHE A 334 41.40 3.60 -27.51
CA PHE A 334 42.53 4.23 -26.83
C PHE A 334 42.03 5.31 -25.86
N PRO A 335 42.70 5.51 -24.71
CA PRO A 335 42.33 6.56 -23.76
C PRO A 335 42.40 7.96 -24.39
N SER A 336 41.36 8.76 -24.18
CA SER A 336 41.29 10.17 -24.65
C SER A 336 42.19 11.12 -23.86
N ASP A 337 42.53 10.74 -22.62
CA ASP A 337 43.17 11.64 -21.65
C ASP A 337 44.70 11.66 -21.76
N SER A 338 45.24 10.92 -22.73
CA SER A 338 46.67 10.78 -22.97
C SER A 338 47.03 11.11 -24.41
N SER A 339 48.24 11.64 -24.60
CA SER A 339 48.87 11.85 -25.90
C SER A 339 48.77 10.58 -26.77
N PHE A 340 48.25 10.69 -27.99
CA PHE A 340 47.87 9.56 -28.83
C PHE A 340 49.01 8.54 -29.07
N SER A 341 50.24 9.00 -29.34
CA SER A 341 51.36 8.09 -29.61
C SER A 341 51.80 7.31 -28.35
N VAL A 342 51.70 7.96 -27.19
CA VAL A 342 51.97 7.36 -25.87
C VAL A 342 50.87 6.37 -25.51
N ALA A 343 49.61 6.70 -25.78
CA ALA A 343 48.46 5.84 -25.59
C ALA A 343 48.58 4.56 -26.43
N LEU A 344 48.92 4.69 -27.72
CA LEU A 344 49.15 3.57 -28.63
C LEU A 344 50.25 2.63 -28.11
N SER A 345 51.43 3.19 -27.83
CA SER A 345 52.61 2.40 -27.43
C SER A 345 52.37 1.67 -26.11
N SER A 346 51.76 2.35 -25.14
CA SER A 346 51.44 1.75 -23.84
C SER A 346 50.36 0.68 -23.95
N CYS A 347 49.28 0.92 -24.70
CA CYS A 347 48.19 -0.05 -24.88
C CYS A 347 48.67 -1.30 -25.61
N PHE A 348 49.35 -1.18 -26.76
CA PHE A 348 49.81 -2.34 -27.53
C PHE A 348 50.84 -3.17 -26.75
N SER A 349 51.78 -2.54 -26.04
CA SER A 349 52.75 -3.25 -25.21
C SER A 349 52.05 -3.98 -24.05
N ARG A 350 51.08 -3.33 -23.40
CA ARG A 350 50.28 -3.93 -22.33
C ARG A 350 49.47 -5.12 -22.83
N TRP A 351 48.78 -4.97 -23.97
CA TRP A 351 47.98 -6.02 -24.59
C TRP A 351 48.82 -7.20 -25.06
N GLN A 352 49.97 -6.95 -25.68
CA GLN A 352 50.91 -8.01 -26.12
C GLN A 352 51.41 -8.82 -24.91
N THR A 353 51.79 -8.15 -23.83
CA THR A 353 52.29 -8.80 -22.60
C THR A 353 51.23 -9.70 -21.96
N HIS A 354 49.94 -9.33 -22.07
CA HIS A 354 48.82 -10.01 -21.41
C HIS A 354 47.90 -10.76 -22.39
N GLN A 355 48.35 -11.04 -23.62
CA GLN A 355 47.53 -11.69 -24.66
C GLN A 355 46.96 -13.06 -24.25
N GLY A 356 47.62 -13.77 -23.32
CA GLY A 356 47.12 -15.04 -22.76
C GLY A 356 45.80 -14.92 -21.97
N LEU A 357 45.41 -13.70 -21.59
CA LEU A 357 44.15 -13.43 -20.86
C LEU A 357 42.96 -13.16 -21.79
N VAL A 358 43.18 -13.09 -23.11
CA VAL A 358 42.15 -12.69 -24.10
C VAL A 358 40.91 -13.59 -24.04
N GLY A 359 41.07 -14.89 -23.88
CA GLY A 359 39.92 -15.81 -23.76
C GLY A 359 39.07 -15.53 -22.52
N LYS A 360 39.70 -15.16 -21.40
CA LYS A 360 39.00 -14.78 -20.16
C LYS A 360 38.33 -13.41 -20.30
N TRP A 361 39.01 -12.47 -20.95
CA TRP A 361 38.48 -11.14 -21.24
C TRP A 361 37.27 -11.18 -22.18
N TYR A 362 37.25 -12.10 -23.15
CA TYR A 362 36.12 -12.29 -24.03
C TYR A 362 34.85 -12.72 -23.29
N SER A 363 34.97 -13.47 -22.19
CA SER A 363 33.81 -13.79 -21.33
C SER A 363 33.15 -12.54 -20.77
N TRP A 364 33.92 -11.50 -20.42
CA TRP A 364 33.36 -10.20 -20.04
C TRP A 364 32.66 -9.51 -21.20
N ILE A 365 33.25 -9.51 -22.39
CA ILE A 365 32.66 -8.89 -23.59
C ILE A 365 31.32 -9.55 -23.96
N GLN A 366 31.25 -10.87 -23.87
CA GLN A 366 30.02 -11.61 -24.12
C GLN A 366 28.94 -11.26 -23.10
N LEU A 367 29.28 -11.27 -21.80
CA LEU A 367 28.34 -10.88 -20.74
C LEU A 367 27.90 -9.41 -20.88
N ARG A 368 28.82 -8.50 -21.22
CA ARG A 368 28.52 -7.08 -21.49
C ARG A 368 27.48 -6.93 -22.60
N GLY A 369 27.61 -7.72 -23.68
CA GLY A 369 26.61 -7.75 -24.75
C GLY A 369 25.25 -8.26 -24.28
N GLU A 370 25.24 -9.33 -23.48
CA GLU A 370 24.00 -9.87 -22.87
C GLU A 370 23.35 -8.85 -21.93
N LEU A 371 24.11 -8.22 -21.03
CA LEU A 371 23.64 -7.17 -20.12
C LEU A 371 23.03 -5.97 -20.86
N SER A 372 23.71 -5.49 -21.91
CA SER A 372 23.21 -4.35 -22.70
C SER A 372 21.93 -4.70 -23.45
N SER A 373 21.81 -5.94 -23.96
CA SER A 373 20.58 -6.40 -24.63
C SER A 373 19.36 -6.49 -23.70
N GLN A 374 19.58 -6.58 -22.39
CA GLN A 374 18.55 -6.55 -21.34
C GLN A 374 18.39 -5.16 -20.70
N GLY A 375 19.07 -4.14 -21.22
CA GLY A 375 18.95 -2.76 -20.75
C GLY A 375 19.67 -2.50 -19.43
N LEU A 376 20.65 -3.33 -19.07
CA LEU A 376 21.42 -3.25 -17.81
C LEU A 376 22.71 -2.42 -17.97
N ASP A 377 22.70 -1.42 -18.86
CA ASP A 377 23.87 -0.59 -19.15
C ASP A 377 24.40 0.19 -17.94
N ILE A 378 23.56 0.41 -16.93
CA ILE A 378 24.00 1.03 -15.67
C ILE A 378 24.97 0.12 -14.90
N VAL A 379 24.75 -1.20 -14.90
CA VAL A 379 25.64 -2.18 -14.27
C VAL A 379 26.96 -2.25 -15.03
N ILE A 380 26.91 -2.23 -16.37
CA ILE A 380 28.11 -2.22 -17.22
C ILE A 380 28.98 -1.00 -16.88
N ARG A 381 28.38 0.19 -16.84
CA ARG A 381 29.09 1.44 -16.53
C ARG A 381 29.77 1.40 -15.17
N GLU A 382 29.11 0.90 -14.14
CA GLU A 382 29.71 0.79 -12.80
C GLU A 382 30.91 -0.17 -12.77
N VAL A 383 30.78 -1.33 -13.41
CA VAL A 383 31.86 -2.35 -13.46
C VAL A 383 33.06 -1.86 -14.29
N GLU A 384 32.83 -1.07 -15.34
CA GLU A 384 33.90 -0.54 -16.20
C GLU A 384 34.56 0.71 -15.59
N ALA A 385 33.83 1.50 -14.80
CA ALA A 385 34.34 2.74 -14.20
C ALA A 385 35.21 2.49 -12.96
N LYS A 386 34.86 1.50 -12.13
CA LYS A 386 35.56 1.24 -10.87
C LYS A 386 35.55 -0.24 -10.50
N ARG A 387 36.45 -0.60 -9.58
CA ARG A 387 36.44 -1.92 -8.96
C ARG A 387 35.20 -2.08 -8.10
N VAL A 388 34.44 -3.15 -8.34
CA VAL A 388 33.18 -3.42 -7.65
C VAL A 388 33.15 -4.80 -7.02
N ASP A 389 32.50 -4.92 -5.86
CA ASP A 389 32.04 -6.21 -5.37
C ASP A 389 30.75 -6.57 -6.10
N ALA A 390 30.77 -7.70 -6.83
CA ALA A 390 29.65 -8.15 -7.63
C ALA A 390 28.40 -8.37 -6.77
N ALA A 391 28.55 -8.96 -5.57
CA ALA A 391 27.41 -9.24 -4.70
C ALA A 391 26.76 -7.94 -4.20
N GLN A 392 27.57 -6.96 -3.82
CA GLN A 392 27.09 -5.64 -3.39
C GLN A 392 26.46 -4.87 -4.56
N LEU A 393 27.06 -4.89 -5.75
CA LEU A 393 26.53 -4.20 -6.93
C LEU A 393 25.16 -4.75 -7.34
N VAL A 394 24.97 -6.07 -7.28
CA VAL A 394 23.67 -6.72 -7.55
C VAL A 394 22.60 -6.19 -6.60
N GLN A 395 22.89 -6.16 -5.30
CA GLN A 395 21.97 -5.63 -4.29
C GLN A 395 21.68 -4.13 -4.53
N SER A 396 22.71 -3.33 -4.84
CA SER A 396 22.57 -1.90 -5.12
C SER A 396 21.72 -1.63 -6.37
N PHE A 397 21.90 -2.44 -7.41
CA PHE A 397 21.07 -2.38 -8.62
C PHE A 397 19.60 -2.69 -8.33
N PHE A 398 19.31 -3.82 -7.67
CA PHE A 398 17.92 -4.17 -7.35
C PHE A 398 17.26 -3.15 -6.43
N LYS A 399 17.99 -2.64 -5.43
CA LYS A 399 17.50 -1.54 -4.60
C LYS A 399 17.18 -0.29 -5.43
N GLY A 400 18.07 0.11 -6.34
CA GLY A 400 17.85 1.22 -7.26
C GLY A 400 16.65 1.00 -8.18
N LEU A 401 16.49 -0.22 -8.71
CA LEU A 401 15.39 -0.60 -9.58
C LEU A 401 14.04 -0.50 -8.85
N TYR A 402 13.92 -1.09 -7.66
CA TYR A 402 12.68 -1.04 -6.88
C TYR A 402 12.32 0.38 -6.44
N ARG A 403 13.33 1.23 -6.16
CA ARG A 403 13.12 2.66 -5.93
C ARG A 403 12.51 3.35 -7.16
N ALA A 404 13.13 3.18 -8.33
CA ALA A 404 12.68 3.81 -9.56
C ALA A 404 11.25 3.37 -9.96
N LEU A 405 10.92 2.09 -9.77
CA LEU A 405 9.57 1.55 -9.99
C LEU A 405 8.55 2.15 -9.02
N ALA A 406 8.89 2.25 -7.72
CA ALA A 406 8.03 2.87 -6.72
C ALA A 406 7.77 4.35 -7.04
N GLU A 407 8.83 5.11 -7.37
CA GLU A 407 8.71 6.52 -7.76
C GLU A 407 7.85 6.70 -9.02
N GLN A 408 8.01 5.85 -10.04
CA GLN A 408 7.18 5.87 -11.25
C GLN A 408 5.70 5.59 -10.93
N LYS A 409 5.41 4.57 -10.11
CA LYS A 409 4.04 4.22 -9.72
C LYS A 409 3.37 5.34 -8.90
N ILE A 410 4.13 5.96 -8.00
CA ILE A 410 3.65 7.13 -7.24
C ILE A 410 3.35 8.30 -8.20
N ALA A 411 4.26 8.62 -9.11
CA ALA A 411 4.10 9.74 -10.04
C ALA A 411 2.92 9.58 -11.02
N ARG A 412 2.58 8.35 -11.42
CA ARG A 412 1.45 8.05 -12.32
C ARG A 412 0.09 8.09 -11.63
N SER A 413 0.04 7.90 -10.32
CA SER A 413 -1.21 7.84 -9.57
C SER A 413 -1.50 9.16 -8.89
N GLU A 414 -2.56 9.84 -9.33
CA GLU A 414 -3.00 11.12 -8.76
C GLU A 414 -3.18 11.03 -7.23
N LEU A 415 -3.78 9.94 -6.75
CA LEU A 415 -4.01 9.71 -5.32
C LEU A 415 -2.72 9.48 -4.52
N LEU A 416 -1.74 8.77 -5.09
CA LEU A 416 -0.50 8.42 -4.39
C LEU A 416 0.54 9.53 -4.44
N CYS A 417 0.56 10.31 -5.52
CA CYS A 417 1.49 11.42 -5.68
C CYS A 417 1.23 12.54 -4.65
N THR A 418 -0.04 12.77 -4.30
CA THR A 418 -0.44 13.77 -3.29
C THR A 418 -0.74 13.16 -1.93
N PHE A 419 -0.48 11.86 -1.74
CA PHE A 419 -0.73 11.19 -0.46
C PHE A 419 0.19 11.73 0.61
N GLU A 420 -0.39 12.14 1.74
CA GLU A 420 0.30 12.54 2.96
C GLU A 420 -0.39 11.85 4.13
N GLY A 421 0.34 11.00 4.86
CA GLY A 421 -0.26 10.17 5.91
C GLY A 421 -0.92 10.97 7.03
N GLU A 422 -0.42 12.15 7.38
CA GLU A 422 -1.05 13.01 8.40
C GLU A 422 -2.45 13.50 7.97
N LEU A 423 -2.64 13.85 6.70
CA LEU A 423 -3.95 14.23 6.19
C LEU A 423 -4.90 13.03 6.17
N PHE A 424 -4.37 11.84 5.86
CA PHE A 424 -5.15 10.61 5.89
C PHE A 424 -5.54 10.22 7.33
N ASP A 425 -4.65 10.37 8.30
CA ASP A 425 -4.94 10.16 9.73
C ASP A 425 -6.06 11.10 10.22
N GLN A 426 -6.10 12.35 9.75
CA GLN A 426 -7.21 13.28 10.03
C GLN A 426 -8.55 12.80 9.44
N GLN A 427 -8.54 12.24 8.22
CA GLN A 427 -9.73 11.63 7.63
C GLN A 427 -10.20 10.41 8.42
N VAL A 428 -9.26 9.56 8.86
CA VAL A 428 -9.54 8.41 9.73
C VAL A 428 -10.14 8.86 11.07
N GLN A 429 -9.60 9.92 11.66
CA GLN A 429 -10.13 10.50 12.90
C GLN A 429 -11.55 11.03 12.71
N ARG A 430 -11.80 11.74 11.60
CA ARG A 430 -13.16 12.20 11.26
C ARG A 430 -14.13 11.05 11.06
N TYR A 431 -13.68 9.96 10.43
CA TYR A 431 -14.49 8.74 10.27
C TYR A 431 -14.84 8.09 11.62
N LYS A 432 -13.89 8.05 12.57
CA LYS A 432 -14.13 7.55 13.94
C LYS A 432 -15.19 8.39 14.66
N GLU A 433 -15.07 9.71 14.60
CA GLU A 433 -16.03 10.64 15.19
C GLU A 433 -17.44 10.46 14.61
N LEU A 434 -17.56 10.41 13.28
CA LEU A 434 -18.83 10.20 12.60
C LEU A 434 -19.44 8.82 12.92
N THR A 435 -18.61 7.79 13.07
CA THR A 435 -19.07 6.45 13.47
C THR A 435 -19.64 6.45 14.89
N ALA A 436 -18.98 7.14 15.82
CA ALA A 436 -19.47 7.31 17.19
C ALA A 436 -20.76 8.14 17.24
N GLU A 437 -20.80 9.25 16.51
CA GLU A 437 -21.99 10.09 16.37
C GLU A 437 -23.17 9.30 15.78
N PHE A 438 -22.95 8.54 14.71
CA PHE A 438 -23.96 7.68 14.10
C PHE A 438 -24.50 6.64 15.09
N GLN A 439 -23.62 6.03 15.91
CA GLN A 439 -24.03 5.08 16.94
C GLN A 439 -24.91 5.75 18.01
N GLU A 440 -24.55 6.95 18.48
CA GLU A 440 -25.34 7.70 19.46
C GLU A 440 -26.68 8.19 18.89
N LEU A 441 -26.69 8.70 17.66
CA LEU A 441 -27.93 9.09 16.97
C LEU A 441 -28.84 7.88 16.74
N SER A 442 -28.29 6.71 16.42
CA SER A 442 -29.08 5.47 16.27
C SER A 442 -29.73 5.04 17.58
N LYS A 443 -29.03 5.14 18.71
CA LYS A 443 -29.61 4.89 20.05
C LYS A 443 -30.75 5.87 20.36
N LYS A 444 -30.55 7.17 20.10
CA LYS A 444 -31.57 8.22 20.28
C LYS A 444 -32.79 8.00 19.40
N MET A 445 -32.58 7.66 18.13
CA MET A 445 -33.65 7.33 17.19
C MET A 445 -34.44 6.10 17.64
N LEU A 446 -33.76 5.04 18.08
CA LEU A 446 -34.40 3.84 18.59
C LEU A 446 -35.23 4.16 19.83
N TYR A 447 -34.68 4.89 20.79
CA TYR A 447 -35.44 5.33 21.97
C TYR A 447 -36.68 6.11 21.56
N ALA A 448 -36.55 7.13 20.70
CA ALA A 448 -37.68 7.97 20.29
C ALA A 448 -38.78 7.15 19.60
N ARG A 449 -38.41 6.17 18.77
CA ARG A 449 -39.35 5.24 18.14
C ARG A 449 -40.08 4.40 19.18
N LEU A 450 -39.36 3.82 20.15
CA LEU A 450 -39.94 2.99 21.21
C LEU A 450 -40.82 3.81 22.15
N SER A 451 -40.39 5.01 22.55
CA SER A 451 -41.18 5.89 23.42
C SER A 451 -42.49 6.34 22.75
N ASN A 452 -42.48 6.55 21.43
CA ASN A 452 -43.69 6.92 20.68
C ASN A 452 -44.71 5.77 20.55
N GLN A 453 -44.30 4.53 20.82
CA GLN A 453 -45.21 3.37 20.85
C GLN A 453 -45.88 3.19 22.23
N LEU A 454 -45.34 3.81 23.27
CA LEU A 454 -45.90 3.73 24.62
C LEU A 454 -47.24 4.49 24.65
N PRO A 455 -48.29 3.90 25.25
CA PRO A 455 -49.55 4.62 25.41
C PRO A 455 -49.38 5.82 26.34
N HIS A 456 -49.91 6.97 25.92
CA HIS A 456 -50.00 8.15 26.78
C HIS A 456 -51.04 7.89 27.87
N VAL A 457 -50.58 7.81 29.12
CA VAL A 457 -51.41 7.57 30.30
C VAL A 457 -52.12 8.87 30.68
N TYR A 458 -53.42 8.98 30.42
CA TYR A 458 -54.28 10.10 30.84
C TYR A 458 -55.09 9.73 32.09
N GLU A 459 -55.75 10.71 32.73
CA GLU A 459 -56.51 10.52 33.98
C GLU A 459 -57.71 9.54 33.88
N ASP A 460 -58.20 9.24 32.68
CA ASP A 460 -59.40 8.41 32.43
C ASP A 460 -59.09 6.94 32.06
N ILE A 461 -58.22 6.25 32.80
CA ILE A 461 -57.94 4.82 32.54
C ILE A 461 -59.00 3.94 33.18
N ASP A 462 -59.64 3.08 32.37
CA ASP A 462 -60.59 2.09 32.88
C ASP A 462 -59.87 0.90 33.51
N ASN A 463 -60.37 0.40 34.65
CA ASN A 463 -59.80 -0.80 35.29
C ASN A 463 -59.94 -2.09 34.46
N SER A 464 -60.85 -2.13 33.48
CA SER A 464 -61.01 -3.24 32.54
C SER A 464 -60.04 -3.19 31.35
N SER A 465 -59.44 -2.02 31.09
CA SER A 465 -58.41 -1.86 30.04
C SER A 465 -57.13 -2.61 30.40
N GLU A 466 -56.32 -2.92 29.39
CA GLU A 466 -55.02 -3.59 29.61
C GLU A 466 -54.11 -2.76 30.52
N ILE A 467 -54.09 -1.43 30.35
CA ILE A 467 -53.30 -0.51 31.18
C ILE A 467 -53.84 -0.50 32.62
N GLY A 468 -55.16 -0.46 32.81
CA GLY A 468 -55.79 -0.48 34.13
C GLY A 468 -55.50 -1.77 34.89
N LYS A 469 -55.55 -2.92 34.21
CA LYS A 469 -55.16 -4.22 34.79
C LYS A 469 -53.70 -4.24 35.21
N LEU A 470 -52.78 -3.72 34.40
CA LEU A 470 -51.37 -3.64 34.75
C LEU A 470 -51.13 -2.74 35.97
N ASN A 471 -51.67 -1.52 35.96
CA ASN A 471 -51.55 -0.57 37.08
C ASN A 471 -52.10 -1.14 38.39
N ARG A 472 -53.21 -1.88 38.34
CA ARG A 472 -53.79 -2.56 39.51
C ARG A 472 -52.84 -3.62 40.07
N ASN A 473 -52.22 -4.42 39.20
CA ASN A 473 -51.25 -5.44 39.61
C ASN A 473 -49.93 -4.82 40.13
N ILE A 474 -49.52 -3.66 39.61
CA ILE A 474 -48.38 -2.91 40.17
C ILE A 474 -48.72 -2.40 41.57
N ALA A 475 -49.88 -1.76 41.74
CA ALA A 475 -50.30 -1.18 43.01
C ALA A 475 -50.48 -2.22 44.14
N ASN A 476 -50.87 -3.46 43.81
CA ASN A 476 -51.03 -4.54 44.78
C ASN A 476 -49.76 -5.40 44.98
N GLY A 477 -48.65 -5.06 44.31
CA GLY A 477 -47.39 -5.81 44.35
C GLY A 477 -47.47 -7.20 43.70
N GLY A 478 -48.31 -7.38 42.67
CA GLY A 478 -48.50 -8.63 41.94
C GLY A 478 -49.30 -9.69 42.71
N ARG A 479 -49.96 -9.33 43.82
CA ARG A 479 -50.69 -10.29 44.65
C ARG A 479 -52.00 -10.72 44.00
N GLY A 480 -52.17 -12.02 43.80
CA GLY A 480 -53.44 -12.63 43.38
C GLY A 480 -53.59 -12.87 41.87
N THR A 481 -52.60 -12.51 41.05
CA THR A 481 -52.58 -12.75 39.61
C THR A 481 -51.31 -13.52 39.25
N SER A 482 -51.41 -14.64 38.55
CA SER A 482 -50.22 -15.35 38.05
C SER A 482 -49.59 -14.56 36.90
N ILE A 483 -48.28 -14.75 36.67
CA ILE A 483 -47.59 -14.10 35.53
C ILE A 483 -48.29 -14.44 34.22
N ARG A 484 -48.66 -15.72 34.01
CA ARG A 484 -49.40 -16.16 32.84
C ARG A 484 -50.70 -15.37 32.66
N GLN A 485 -51.53 -15.30 33.70
CA GLN A 485 -52.80 -14.56 33.65
C GLN A 485 -52.56 -13.07 33.37
N LEU A 486 -51.49 -12.49 33.91
CA LEU A 486 -51.13 -11.11 33.60
C LEU A 486 -50.80 -10.94 32.12
N LEU A 487 -49.94 -11.78 31.54
CA LEU A 487 -49.59 -11.66 30.11
C LEU A 487 -50.81 -11.86 29.21
N ASP A 488 -51.66 -12.83 29.54
CA ASP A 488 -52.95 -13.08 28.86
C ASP A 488 -53.92 -11.89 28.98
N ASP A 489 -53.81 -11.12 30.06
CA ASP A 489 -54.66 -9.94 30.32
C ASP A 489 -54.22 -8.70 29.55
N ILE A 490 -52.96 -8.64 29.09
CA ILE A 490 -52.34 -7.49 28.40
C ILE A 490 -51.68 -7.82 27.04
N PRO A 491 -52.33 -8.62 26.16
CA PRO A 491 -51.69 -9.15 24.95
C PRO A 491 -51.33 -8.09 23.91
N ASN A 492 -51.99 -6.93 23.92
CA ASN A 492 -51.74 -5.84 22.97
C ASN A 492 -50.79 -4.78 23.55
N LEU A 493 -50.79 -4.63 24.87
CA LEU A 493 -49.94 -3.70 25.60
C LEU A 493 -48.52 -4.26 25.81
N LEU A 494 -48.40 -5.55 26.13
CA LEU A 494 -47.12 -6.18 26.44
C LEU A 494 -46.07 -6.02 25.32
N PRO A 495 -46.37 -6.26 24.03
CA PRO A 495 -45.39 -6.06 22.95
C PRO A 495 -44.98 -4.60 22.74
N ARG A 496 -45.80 -3.64 23.18
CA ARG A 496 -45.48 -2.20 23.11
C ARG A 496 -44.56 -1.77 24.26
N LEU A 497 -44.74 -2.35 25.45
CA LEU A 497 -43.91 -2.10 26.62
C LEU A 497 -42.57 -2.84 26.53
N CYS A 498 -42.62 -4.10 26.09
CA CYS A 498 -41.51 -5.04 26.03
C CYS A 498 -41.41 -5.62 24.61
N PRO A 499 -40.91 -4.83 23.63
CA PRO A 499 -40.78 -5.27 22.23
C PRO A 499 -39.72 -6.38 22.05
N CYS A 500 -38.83 -6.54 23.04
CA CYS A 500 -37.88 -7.64 23.13
C CYS A 500 -38.11 -8.37 24.47
N MET A 501 -38.25 -9.69 24.42
CA MET A 501 -38.47 -10.53 25.61
C MET A 501 -37.32 -11.52 25.76
N LEU A 502 -36.64 -11.48 26.92
CA LEU A 502 -35.58 -12.41 27.28
C LEU A 502 -36.15 -13.48 28.21
N MET A 503 -36.26 -14.72 27.73
CA MET A 503 -36.94 -15.80 28.43
C MET A 503 -36.23 -17.14 28.18
N SER A 504 -36.24 -18.03 29.18
CA SER A 504 -35.84 -19.43 28.95
C SER A 504 -36.88 -20.16 28.08
N PRO A 505 -36.51 -21.20 27.33
CA PRO A 505 -37.46 -21.96 26.50
C PRO A 505 -38.67 -22.48 27.28
N MET A 506 -38.44 -22.94 28.51
CA MET A 506 -39.50 -23.37 29.43
C MET A 506 -40.46 -22.22 29.77
N SER A 507 -39.93 -21.01 30.02
CA SER A 507 -40.75 -19.83 30.30
C SER A 507 -41.58 -19.43 29.09
N VAL A 508 -41.02 -19.51 27.88
CA VAL A 508 -41.76 -19.26 26.63
C VAL A 508 -42.92 -20.25 26.49
N ALA A 509 -42.67 -21.54 26.76
CA ALA A 509 -43.71 -22.57 26.72
C ALA A 509 -44.80 -22.37 27.78
N GLN A 510 -44.42 -21.90 28.98
CA GLN A 510 -45.31 -21.72 30.12
C GLN A 510 -46.21 -20.48 30.00
N TYR A 511 -45.66 -19.37 29.50
CA TYR A 511 -46.27 -18.04 29.62
C TYR A 511 -46.81 -17.46 28.31
N ILE A 512 -46.34 -17.92 27.14
CA ILE A 512 -46.78 -17.38 25.86
C ILE A 512 -47.67 -18.42 25.17
N ASP A 513 -48.88 -18.05 24.77
CA ASP A 513 -49.75 -18.98 24.04
C ASP A 513 -49.19 -19.30 22.63
N LEU A 514 -49.43 -20.51 22.13
CA LEU A 514 -49.15 -20.91 20.75
C LEU A 514 -50.05 -20.18 19.75
N GLY A 515 -51.25 -19.78 20.16
CA GLY A 515 -52.18 -18.99 19.35
C GLY A 515 -51.88 -17.48 19.34
N ALA A 516 -50.93 -17.01 20.15
CA ALA A 516 -50.53 -15.61 20.18
C ALA A 516 -49.89 -15.17 18.86
N GLU A 517 -49.84 -13.86 18.64
CA GLU A 517 -49.11 -13.30 17.50
C GLU A 517 -47.64 -13.70 17.56
N LYS A 518 -47.09 -14.14 16.43
CA LYS A 518 -45.70 -14.60 16.35
C LYS A 518 -44.74 -13.42 16.45
N PHE A 519 -43.63 -13.64 17.15
CA PHE A 519 -42.47 -12.76 17.10
C PHE A 519 -41.90 -12.74 15.68
N ASP A 520 -41.44 -11.57 15.24
CA ASP A 520 -40.73 -11.40 13.98
C ASP A 520 -39.42 -12.18 13.97
N LEU A 521 -38.73 -12.27 15.12
CA LEU A 521 -37.46 -12.95 15.28
C LEU A 521 -37.35 -13.68 16.62
N VAL A 522 -36.89 -14.93 16.59
CA VAL A 522 -36.45 -15.70 17.77
C VAL A 522 -34.94 -15.87 17.69
N VAL A 523 -34.24 -15.50 18.78
CA VAL A 523 -32.79 -15.67 18.90
C VAL A 523 -32.52 -16.62 20.05
N PHE A 524 -31.78 -17.70 19.77
CA PHE A 524 -31.17 -18.51 20.82
C PHE A 524 -29.71 -18.13 20.96
N ASP A 525 -29.35 -17.75 22.18
CA ASP A 525 -27.96 -17.61 22.60
C ASP A 525 -27.53 -18.88 23.34
N GLU A 526 -26.22 -19.19 23.37
CA GLU A 526 -25.67 -20.40 23.98
C GLU A 526 -26.34 -21.72 23.49
N ALA A 527 -26.77 -21.73 22.23
CA ALA A 527 -27.57 -22.79 21.64
C ALA A 527 -26.90 -24.18 21.60
N SER A 528 -25.58 -24.24 21.83
CA SER A 528 -24.85 -25.50 22.02
C SER A 528 -25.29 -26.26 23.27
N GLN A 529 -25.88 -25.59 24.26
CA GLN A 529 -26.37 -26.16 25.52
C GLN A 529 -27.87 -26.47 25.52
N MET A 530 -28.58 -26.20 24.42
CA MET A 530 -30.03 -26.35 24.39
C MET A 530 -30.44 -27.54 23.52
N PRO A 531 -31.16 -28.54 24.08
CA PRO A 531 -31.72 -29.62 23.30
C PRO A 531 -32.77 -29.11 22.32
N THR A 532 -32.83 -29.70 21.13
CA THR A 532 -33.83 -29.32 20.12
C THR A 532 -35.26 -29.46 20.62
N SER A 533 -35.55 -30.48 21.43
CA SER A 533 -36.87 -30.70 22.04
C SER A 533 -37.34 -29.54 22.92
N GLU A 534 -36.43 -28.82 23.58
CA GLU A 534 -36.77 -27.66 24.40
C GLU A 534 -36.95 -26.39 23.55
N ALA A 535 -36.18 -26.28 22.47
CA ALA A 535 -36.19 -25.13 21.58
C ALA A 535 -37.45 -25.04 20.70
N VAL A 536 -37.99 -26.18 20.26
CA VAL A 536 -39.12 -26.26 19.30
C VAL A 536 -40.32 -25.40 19.72
N GLY A 537 -40.63 -25.35 21.03
CA GLY A 537 -41.73 -24.54 21.54
C GLY A 537 -41.53 -23.05 21.29
N ALA A 538 -40.31 -22.53 21.43
CA ALA A 538 -40.00 -21.13 21.15
C ALA A 538 -39.91 -20.87 19.63
N ILE A 539 -39.35 -21.79 18.84
CA ILE A 539 -39.28 -21.68 17.37
C ILE A 539 -40.68 -21.51 16.76
N ALA A 540 -41.66 -22.29 17.23
CA ALA A 540 -43.03 -22.26 16.70
C ALA A 540 -43.71 -20.88 16.83
N ARG A 541 -43.24 -20.05 17.79
CA ARG A 541 -43.76 -18.70 18.08
C ARG A 541 -43.00 -17.59 17.33
N GLY A 542 -42.06 -17.93 16.45
CA GLY A 542 -41.30 -16.98 15.64
C GLY A 542 -41.58 -17.09 14.14
N ASN A 543 -41.29 -16.02 13.40
CA ASN A 543 -41.27 -16.01 11.93
C ASN A 543 -39.86 -16.26 11.36
N ALA A 544 -38.82 -15.79 12.05
CA ALA A 544 -37.42 -16.03 11.74
C ALA A 544 -36.67 -16.59 12.96
N LEU A 545 -35.56 -17.30 12.70
CA LEU A 545 -34.74 -17.94 13.72
C LEU A 545 -33.27 -17.58 13.52
N ILE A 546 -32.61 -17.15 14.60
CA ILE A 546 -31.15 -17.05 14.69
C ILE A 546 -30.69 -17.96 15.82
N VAL A 547 -29.71 -18.82 15.53
CA VAL A 547 -29.12 -19.75 16.49
C VAL A 547 -27.65 -19.37 16.67
N VAL A 548 -27.29 -18.94 17.88
CA VAL A 548 -25.93 -18.53 18.25
C VAL A 548 -25.42 -19.49 19.30
N GLY A 549 -24.21 -20.01 19.11
CA GLY A 549 -23.57 -20.89 20.07
C GLY A 549 -22.23 -21.40 19.55
N ASP A 550 -21.53 -22.15 20.40
CA ASP A 550 -20.18 -22.65 20.12
C ASP A 550 -20.17 -24.19 20.14
N PRO A 551 -19.94 -24.86 18.99
CA PRO A 551 -19.95 -26.32 18.92
C PRO A 551 -18.78 -26.97 19.66
N LYS A 552 -17.77 -26.20 20.08
CA LYS A 552 -16.61 -26.66 20.85
C LYS A 552 -16.79 -26.51 22.37
N GLN A 553 -17.93 -25.97 22.82
CA GLN A 553 -18.32 -25.89 24.24
C GLN A 553 -19.26 -27.04 24.64
N MET A 554 -19.67 -27.08 25.91
CA MET A 554 -20.40 -28.24 26.46
C MET A 554 -21.77 -28.43 25.77
N PRO A 555 -22.14 -29.70 25.47
CA PRO A 555 -23.47 -30.05 25.01
C PRO A 555 -24.49 -30.03 26.18
N PRO A 556 -25.80 -30.11 25.89
CA PRO A 556 -26.82 -30.26 26.92
C PRO A 556 -26.66 -31.59 27.65
N THR A 557 -26.95 -31.62 28.94
CA THR A 557 -26.86 -32.81 29.80
C THR A 557 -28.21 -33.25 30.34
N SER A 558 -28.43 -34.56 30.52
CA SER A 558 -29.68 -35.15 31.03
C SER A 558 -29.85 -35.02 32.56
N PHE A 559 -29.29 -34.00 33.20
CA PHE A 559 -29.13 -33.92 34.67
C PHE A 559 -30.48 -33.95 35.45
N PHE A 560 -31.58 -33.56 34.81
CA PHE A 560 -32.89 -33.43 35.46
C PHE A 560 -33.87 -34.59 35.20
N SER A 561 -33.49 -35.63 34.45
CA SER A 561 -34.43 -36.69 34.07
C SER A 561 -34.65 -37.80 35.10
N THR A 562 -33.89 -37.88 36.20
CA THR A 562 -34.01 -38.98 37.18
C THR A 562 -34.21 -38.50 38.62
N ASN A 563 -35.45 -38.56 39.09
CA ASN A 563 -35.87 -38.38 40.50
C ASN A 563 -35.68 -39.66 41.34
N SER A 564 -34.52 -40.34 41.25
CA SER A 564 -34.27 -41.56 42.03
C SER A 564 -32.87 -41.59 42.64
N VAL A 565 -32.89 -41.79 43.95
CA VAL A 565 -31.78 -41.90 44.90
C VAL A 565 -30.86 -43.07 44.54
N GLU A 566 -29.61 -42.78 44.18
CA GLU A 566 -28.36 -43.44 44.64
C GLU A 566 -27.15 -42.87 43.88
N GLU A 567 -26.16 -42.35 44.61
CA GLU A 567 -24.89 -41.80 44.10
C GLU A 567 -23.96 -42.92 43.60
N GLU A 568 -24.31 -43.59 42.52
CA GLU A 568 -23.33 -44.18 41.61
C GLU A 568 -23.25 -43.28 40.37
N GLU A 569 -22.04 -43.08 39.83
CA GLU A 569 -21.74 -42.25 38.66
C GLU A 569 -22.41 -42.82 37.37
N GLU A 570 -23.74 -42.87 37.32
CA GLU A 570 -24.53 -43.23 36.15
C GLU A 570 -24.23 -42.26 35.00
N SER A 571 -24.26 -42.80 33.78
CA SER A 571 -23.91 -42.12 32.54
C SER A 571 -24.89 -40.97 32.26
N ILE A 572 -24.47 -39.74 32.56
CA ILE A 572 -25.05 -38.54 31.96
C ILE A 572 -24.76 -38.62 30.46
N ASP A 573 -25.76 -38.96 29.67
CA ASP A 573 -25.64 -38.97 28.22
C ASP A 573 -25.77 -37.53 27.70
N ASP A 574 -24.81 -37.11 26.86
CA ASP A 574 -24.86 -35.83 26.16
C ASP A 574 -26.00 -35.88 25.13
N LEU A 575 -26.87 -34.87 25.12
CA LEU A 575 -27.96 -34.75 24.14
C LEU A 575 -27.47 -34.00 22.87
N GLU A 576 -28.15 -34.20 21.75
CA GLU A 576 -27.95 -33.37 20.56
C GLU A 576 -28.54 -31.98 20.79
N SER A 577 -27.76 -30.94 20.49
CA SER A 577 -28.20 -29.56 20.63
C SER A 577 -28.79 -29.02 19.34
N ILE A 578 -29.63 -27.99 19.45
CA ILE A 578 -30.19 -27.31 18.27
C ILE A 578 -29.09 -26.79 17.34
N LEU A 579 -27.95 -26.37 17.88
CA LEU A 579 -26.83 -25.89 17.08
C LEU A 579 -26.25 -27.02 16.20
N GLN A 580 -26.08 -28.21 16.77
CA GLN A 580 -25.59 -29.38 16.03
C GLN A 580 -26.60 -29.82 14.97
N ASP A 581 -27.90 -29.81 15.28
CA ASP A 581 -28.95 -30.13 14.32
C ASP A 581 -28.99 -29.12 13.16
N CYS A 582 -28.88 -27.82 13.46
CA CYS A 582 -28.78 -26.79 12.43
C CYS A 582 -27.56 -26.97 11.52
N GLN A 583 -26.41 -27.39 12.08
CA GLN A 583 -25.21 -27.71 11.31
C GLN A 583 -25.39 -28.96 10.45
N ALA A 584 -25.99 -30.03 10.99
CA ALA A 584 -26.29 -31.25 10.27
C ALA A 584 -27.25 -31.00 9.09
N LEU A 585 -28.20 -30.08 9.25
CA LEU A 585 -29.11 -29.62 8.20
C LEU A 585 -28.46 -28.66 7.19
N SER A 586 -27.19 -28.31 7.37
CA SER A 586 -26.45 -27.37 6.51
C SER A 586 -27.13 -26.00 6.37
N LEU A 587 -27.71 -25.50 7.46
CA LEU A 587 -28.24 -24.13 7.48
C LEU A 587 -27.10 -23.11 7.27
N PRO A 588 -27.37 -21.96 6.63
CA PRO A 588 -26.39 -20.90 6.47
C PRO A 588 -25.82 -20.48 7.82
N SER A 589 -24.49 -20.51 7.95
CA SER A 589 -23.79 -20.17 9.20
C SER A 589 -22.71 -19.12 8.95
N LEU A 590 -22.44 -18.33 9.98
CA LEU A 590 -21.37 -17.33 10.00
C LEU A 590 -20.50 -17.60 11.24
N GLN A 591 -19.21 -17.80 11.04
CA GLN A 591 -18.26 -18.01 12.12
C GLN A 591 -17.72 -16.66 12.61
N LEU A 592 -17.71 -16.46 13.92
CA LEU A 592 -17.17 -15.27 14.57
C LEU A 592 -15.77 -15.61 15.12
N ASN A 593 -14.72 -15.10 14.48
CA ASN A 593 -13.36 -15.50 14.80
C ASN A 593 -12.66 -14.59 15.82
N TRP A 594 -13.22 -13.42 16.14
CA TRP A 594 -12.54 -12.45 17.00
C TRP A 594 -12.76 -12.76 18.47
N HIS A 595 -11.67 -12.88 19.23
CA HIS A 595 -11.71 -13.09 20.66
C HIS A 595 -11.20 -11.85 21.41
N TYR A 596 -12.07 -11.28 22.23
CA TYR A 596 -11.82 -10.04 22.98
C TYR A 596 -12.12 -10.15 24.48
N ARG A 597 -12.44 -11.36 25.00
CA ARG A 597 -12.66 -11.59 26.44
C ARG A 597 -11.36 -11.52 27.23
N SER A 598 -10.32 -12.18 26.74
CA SER A 598 -9.05 -12.28 27.47
C SER A 598 -8.25 -11.01 27.31
N ARG A 599 -7.84 -10.41 28.44
CA ARG A 599 -6.91 -9.28 28.51
C ARG A 599 -5.46 -9.66 28.21
N HIS A 600 -5.18 -10.94 28.01
CA HIS A 600 -3.86 -11.45 27.69
C HIS A 600 -3.98 -12.68 26.78
N GLU A 601 -3.16 -12.75 25.72
CA GLU A 601 -3.34 -13.73 24.65
C GLU A 601 -3.07 -15.16 25.14
N SER A 602 -2.12 -15.32 26.06
CA SER A 602 -1.79 -16.61 26.68
C SER A 602 -3.00 -17.34 27.29
N LEU A 603 -4.03 -16.63 27.75
CA LEU A 603 -5.19 -17.25 28.41
C LEU A 603 -6.04 -18.09 27.46
N ILE A 604 -6.14 -17.66 26.20
CA ILE A 604 -6.92 -18.37 25.17
C ILE A 604 -6.03 -19.15 24.21
N ALA A 605 -4.72 -18.92 24.22
CA ALA A 605 -3.78 -19.48 23.25
C ALA A 605 -3.79 -21.03 23.23
N PHE A 606 -3.94 -21.68 24.39
CA PHE A 606 -4.14 -23.13 24.46
C PHE A 606 -5.44 -23.56 23.78
N SER A 607 -6.58 -22.96 24.17
CA SER A 607 -7.87 -23.31 23.58
C SER A 607 -7.92 -23.08 22.08
N ASN A 608 -7.37 -21.95 21.61
CA ASN A 608 -7.30 -21.62 20.18
C ASN A 608 -6.53 -22.71 19.40
N HIS A 609 -5.40 -23.15 19.94
CA HIS A 609 -4.58 -24.20 19.31
C HIS A 609 -5.26 -25.57 19.33
N GLU A 610 -5.79 -25.98 20.48
CA GLU A 610 -6.27 -27.36 20.70
C GLU A 610 -7.67 -27.60 20.12
N TYR A 611 -8.55 -26.58 20.15
CA TYR A 611 -9.98 -26.75 19.85
C TYR A 611 -10.47 -26.00 18.61
N TYR A 612 -9.80 -24.90 18.23
CA TYR A 612 -10.21 -24.01 17.13
C TYR A 612 -9.18 -23.93 15.99
N ASP A 613 -8.22 -24.87 15.94
CA ASP A 613 -7.22 -24.97 14.87
C ASP A 613 -6.34 -23.71 14.63
N GLY A 614 -6.34 -22.76 15.58
CA GLY A 614 -5.66 -21.47 15.44
C GLY A 614 -6.43 -20.43 14.61
N GLU A 615 -7.72 -20.66 14.33
CA GLU A 615 -8.54 -19.75 13.52
C GLU A 615 -9.03 -18.52 14.29
N LEU A 616 -9.05 -18.56 15.63
CA LEU A 616 -9.45 -17.39 16.42
C LEU A 616 -8.38 -16.29 16.31
N ILE A 617 -8.84 -15.09 16.03
CA ILE A 617 -8.06 -13.86 15.97
C ILE A 617 -8.02 -13.27 17.38
N THR A 618 -6.84 -13.25 17.96
CA THR A 618 -6.57 -12.72 19.31
C THR A 618 -5.57 -11.58 19.24
N PHE A 619 -5.64 -10.68 20.23
CA PHE A 619 -4.82 -9.48 20.27
C PHE A 619 -3.82 -9.60 21.43
N PRO A 620 -2.52 -9.36 21.21
CA PRO A 620 -1.52 -9.40 22.27
C PRO A 620 -1.71 -8.23 23.24
N SER A 621 -1.43 -8.45 24.53
CA SER A 621 -1.32 -7.36 25.50
C SER A 621 0.06 -6.69 25.45
N VAL A 622 0.17 -5.55 26.11
CA VAL A 622 1.43 -4.81 26.28
C VAL A 622 2.57 -5.61 26.93
N ASP A 623 2.23 -6.69 27.65
CA ASP A 623 3.15 -7.54 28.41
C ASP A 623 3.16 -9.01 27.93
N ASP A 624 2.73 -9.29 26.68
CA ASP A 624 2.49 -10.65 26.18
C ASP A 624 3.73 -11.58 26.13
N GLN A 625 4.92 -11.05 26.38
CA GLN A 625 6.14 -11.84 26.55
C GLN A 625 6.05 -12.85 27.71
N ALA A 626 5.30 -12.52 28.76
CA ALA A 626 5.12 -13.38 29.94
C ALA A 626 3.72 -13.97 29.97
N THR A 627 3.58 -15.27 30.23
CA THR A 627 2.23 -15.88 30.33
C THR A 627 1.49 -15.46 31.60
N LYS A 628 0.16 -15.32 31.48
CA LYS A 628 -0.77 -15.19 32.60
C LYS A 628 -1.41 -16.52 33.03
N VAL A 629 -0.96 -17.64 32.46
CA VAL A 629 -1.29 -18.99 32.92
C VAL A 629 -0.09 -19.53 33.69
N ARG A 630 -0.25 -19.73 35.01
CA ARG A 630 0.84 -20.14 35.91
C ARG A 630 0.53 -21.47 36.57
N PHE A 631 1.47 -22.41 36.46
CA PHE A 631 1.40 -23.67 37.19
C PHE A 631 1.98 -23.55 38.60
N ILE A 632 1.19 -23.92 39.59
CA ILE A 632 1.55 -23.93 41.01
C ILE A 632 1.59 -25.39 41.48
N HIS A 633 2.80 -25.94 41.49
CA HIS A 633 3.01 -27.31 41.97
C HIS A 633 2.91 -27.38 43.49
N ILE A 634 1.99 -28.19 43.99
CA ILE A 634 1.75 -28.39 45.43
C ILE A 634 2.26 -29.76 45.86
N LYS A 635 2.96 -29.82 47.00
CA LYS A 635 3.31 -31.10 47.62
C LYS A 635 2.12 -31.60 48.43
N GLY A 636 1.52 -32.70 47.99
CA GLY A 636 0.36 -33.31 48.65
C GLY A 636 -0.01 -34.65 48.00
N THR A 637 -1.05 -35.30 48.53
CA THR A 637 -1.54 -36.58 47.99
C THR A 637 -3.05 -36.51 47.80
N TYR A 638 -3.53 -37.21 46.77
CA TYR A 638 -4.96 -37.36 46.48
C TYR A 638 -5.54 -38.56 47.23
N ASP A 639 -6.60 -38.35 48.02
CA ASP A 639 -7.23 -39.40 48.82
C ASP A 639 -8.29 -40.19 48.03
N LYS A 640 -7.84 -40.86 46.96
CA LYS A 640 -8.71 -41.60 46.02
C LYS A 640 -9.64 -42.59 46.70
N GLY A 641 -9.15 -43.31 47.71
CA GLY A 641 -9.84 -44.43 48.34
C GLY A 641 -10.82 -44.04 49.45
N LYS A 642 -10.90 -42.76 49.83
CA LYS A 642 -11.79 -42.27 50.88
C LYS A 642 -12.59 -41.07 50.40
N THR A 643 -12.08 -39.86 50.60
CA THR A 643 -12.83 -38.62 50.38
C THR A 643 -12.84 -38.17 48.92
N ARG A 644 -11.95 -38.73 48.08
CA ARG A 644 -11.75 -38.31 46.68
C ARG A 644 -11.42 -36.82 46.58
N GLN A 645 -10.64 -36.33 47.55
CA GLN A 645 -10.26 -34.93 47.69
C GLN A 645 -8.74 -34.78 47.77
N ASN A 646 -8.27 -33.56 47.49
CA ASN A 646 -6.89 -33.14 47.67
C ASN A 646 -6.84 -31.90 48.56
N LYS A 647 -6.57 -32.15 49.84
CA LYS A 647 -6.55 -31.14 50.90
C LYS A 647 -5.45 -30.11 50.72
N ALA A 648 -4.28 -30.52 50.24
CA ALA A 648 -3.15 -29.62 50.04
C ALA A 648 -3.46 -28.56 48.96
N GLU A 649 -4.12 -28.95 47.86
CA GLU A 649 -4.58 -27.98 46.85
C GLU A 649 -5.65 -27.04 47.40
N ALA A 650 -6.64 -27.56 48.14
CA ALA A 650 -7.71 -26.73 48.69
C ALA A 650 -7.18 -25.65 49.65
N GLU A 651 -6.25 -26.03 50.55
CA GLU A 651 -5.60 -25.09 51.47
C GLU A 651 -4.77 -24.04 50.72
N ALA A 652 -4.05 -24.41 49.66
CA ALA A 652 -3.26 -23.49 48.86
C ALA A 652 -4.13 -22.47 48.11
N ILE A 653 -5.26 -22.91 47.55
CA ILE A 653 -6.23 -22.02 46.89
C ILE A 653 -6.83 -21.04 47.88
N VAL A 654 -7.31 -21.51 49.04
CA VAL A 654 -7.88 -20.63 50.07
C VAL A 654 -6.85 -19.62 50.57
N HIS A 655 -5.59 -20.03 50.72
CA HIS A 655 -4.50 -19.12 51.05
C HIS A 655 -4.31 -18.02 49.98
N GLU A 656 -4.35 -18.37 48.69
CA GLU A 656 -4.23 -17.41 47.60
C GLU A 656 -5.42 -16.42 47.54
N VAL A 657 -6.65 -16.92 47.76
CA VAL A 657 -7.84 -16.05 47.90
C VAL A 657 -7.63 -15.05 49.04
N CYS A 658 -7.20 -15.54 50.21
CA CYS A 658 -6.96 -14.68 51.37
C CYS A 658 -5.89 -13.62 51.08
N ARG A 659 -4.81 -14.00 50.39
CA ARG A 659 -3.72 -13.10 50.00
C ARG A 659 -4.23 -11.99 49.08
N ARG A 660 -5.02 -12.32 48.06
CA ARG A 660 -5.60 -11.36 47.11
C ARG A 660 -6.59 -10.41 47.76
N LEU A 661 -7.48 -10.93 48.61
CA LEU A 661 -8.40 -10.09 49.37
C LEU A 661 -7.66 -9.09 50.26
N ARG A 662 -6.53 -9.46 50.85
CA ARG A 662 -5.74 -8.55 51.71
C ARG A 662 -4.92 -7.52 50.94
N ASP A 663 -4.55 -7.82 49.69
CA ASP A 663 -3.78 -6.91 48.84
C ASP A 663 -4.68 -5.88 48.15
N HIS A 664 -4.55 -4.61 48.53
CA HIS A 664 -5.33 -3.51 47.95
C HIS A 664 -5.20 -3.38 46.42
N SER A 665 -4.08 -3.82 45.84
CA SER A 665 -3.86 -3.74 44.39
C SER A 665 -4.55 -4.86 43.60
N LEU A 666 -4.81 -6.00 44.24
CA LEU A 666 -5.41 -7.19 43.65
C LEU A 666 -6.90 -7.37 44.02
N ARG A 667 -7.35 -6.78 45.13
CA ARG A 667 -8.74 -6.87 45.63
C ARG A 667 -9.79 -6.43 44.60
N GLY A 668 -9.43 -5.55 43.68
CA GLY A 668 -10.33 -5.09 42.62
C GLY A 668 -10.58 -6.13 41.52
N GLU A 669 -9.83 -7.23 41.48
CA GLU A 669 -10.00 -8.31 40.50
C GLU A 669 -11.00 -9.32 41.02
N SER A 670 -12.01 -9.64 40.21
CA SER A 670 -12.99 -10.67 40.52
C SER A 670 -12.35 -12.07 40.51
N ILE A 671 -12.77 -12.94 41.44
CA ILE A 671 -12.15 -14.26 41.67
C ILE A 671 -13.16 -15.37 41.39
N GLY A 672 -12.75 -16.38 40.63
CA GLY A 672 -13.50 -17.63 40.43
C GLY A 672 -12.62 -18.83 40.74
N ILE A 673 -13.19 -19.83 41.40
CA ILE A 673 -12.51 -21.09 41.68
C ILE A 673 -13.20 -22.21 40.89
N VAL A 674 -12.41 -22.96 40.14
CA VAL A 674 -12.89 -24.09 39.34
C VAL A 674 -12.22 -25.37 39.80
N ALA A 675 -13.01 -26.37 40.15
CA ALA A 675 -12.54 -27.68 40.57
C ALA A 675 -12.93 -28.77 39.57
N PHE A 676 -12.11 -29.82 39.42
CA PHE A 676 -12.44 -30.91 38.49
C PHE A 676 -13.60 -31.79 38.94
N SER A 677 -13.87 -31.84 40.25
CA SER A 677 -14.89 -32.70 40.84
C SER A 677 -15.72 -31.94 41.87
N ALA A 678 -16.98 -32.36 42.06
CA ALA A 678 -17.84 -31.83 43.12
C ALA A 678 -17.25 -32.06 44.52
N ALA A 679 -16.61 -33.21 44.76
CA ALA A 679 -15.96 -33.50 46.04
C ALA A 679 -14.86 -32.49 46.38
N GLN A 680 -14.07 -32.07 45.39
CA GLN A 680 -13.03 -31.06 45.56
C GLN A 680 -13.63 -29.65 45.67
N GLN A 681 -14.69 -29.34 44.91
CA GLN A 681 -15.44 -28.09 45.04
C GLN A 681 -15.92 -27.88 46.48
N ASN A 682 -16.63 -28.87 47.04
CA ASN A 682 -17.17 -28.80 48.40
C ASN A 682 -16.07 -28.61 49.43
N LEU A 683 -14.92 -29.30 49.28
CA LEU A 683 -13.80 -29.11 50.20
C LEU A 683 -13.25 -27.68 50.19
N ILE A 684 -13.13 -27.07 49.01
CA ILE A 684 -12.63 -25.70 48.89
C ILE A 684 -13.63 -24.72 49.50
N GLU A 685 -14.92 -24.93 49.25
CA GLU A 685 -16.01 -24.13 49.81
C GLU A 685 -16.06 -24.20 51.34
N ASP A 686 -16.01 -25.40 51.91
CA ASP A 686 -15.94 -25.63 53.36
C ASP A 686 -14.70 -24.95 53.96
N THR A 687 -13.53 -25.14 53.34
CA THR A 687 -12.26 -24.58 53.82
C THR A 687 -12.26 -23.05 53.77
N LEU A 688 -12.82 -22.45 52.72
CA LEU A 688 -12.94 -20.99 52.59
C LEU A 688 -13.92 -20.45 53.63
N THR A 689 -15.08 -21.09 53.79
CA THR A 689 -16.12 -20.70 54.74
C THR A 689 -15.60 -20.76 56.18
N GLU A 690 -14.89 -21.84 56.56
CA GLU A 690 -14.23 -21.93 57.86
C GLU A 690 -13.19 -20.82 58.07
N ARG A 691 -12.46 -20.45 57.02
CA ARG A 691 -11.43 -19.42 57.10
C ARG A 691 -12.03 -18.03 57.26
N MET A 692 -13.13 -17.74 56.57
CA MET A 692 -13.90 -16.49 56.67
C MET A 692 -14.58 -16.37 58.04
N ALA A 693 -15.18 -17.45 58.55
CA ALA A 693 -15.81 -17.46 59.87
C ALA A 693 -14.81 -17.15 61.01
N ARG A 694 -13.52 -17.46 60.83
CA ARG A 694 -12.45 -17.16 61.80
C ARG A 694 -11.85 -15.76 61.63
N ASP A 695 -12.16 -15.04 60.56
CA ASP A 695 -11.51 -13.79 60.16
C ASP A 695 -12.54 -12.81 59.58
N THR A 696 -13.20 -12.08 60.47
CA THR A 696 -14.32 -11.18 60.14
C THR A 696 -13.92 -10.08 59.15
N GLU A 697 -12.69 -9.56 59.24
CA GLU A 697 -12.17 -8.58 58.28
C GLU A 697 -12.13 -9.15 56.86
N LEU A 698 -11.69 -10.41 56.71
CA LEU A 698 -11.65 -11.06 55.40
C LEU A 698 -13.05 -11.24 54.79
N GLN A 699 -14.04 -11.56 55.63
CA GLN A 699 -15.43 -11.71 55.20
C GLN A 699 -16.01 -10.38 54.71
N GLU A 700 -15.83 -9.29 55.45
CA GLU A 700 -16.27 -7.95 55.04
C GLU A 700 -15.65 -7.53 53.71
N LEU A 701 -14.37 -7.85 53.48
CA LEU A 701 -13.68 -7.55 52.23
C LEU A 701 -14.24 -8.34 51.03
N ALA A 702 -14.69 -9.57 51.25
CA ALA A 702 -15.30 -10.39 50.20
C ALA A 702 -16.73 -9.92 49.86
N ASP A 703 -17.51 -9.50 50.86
CA ASP A 703 -18.87 -9.00 50.68
C ASP A 703 -18.91 -7.64 49.94
N GLN A 704 -17.81 -6.88 50.00
CA GLN A 704 -17.64 -5.61 49.28
C GLN A 704 -17.20 -5.77 47.82
N LEU A 705 -16.92 -6.99 47.36
CA LEU A 705 -16.57 -7.22 45.96
C LEU A 705 -17.77 -6.91 45.06
N TYR A 706 -17.50 -6.23 43.95
CA TYR A 706 -18.52 -5.96 42.93
C TYR A 706 -19.08 -7.25 42.32
N GLU A 707 -18.21 -8.25 42.09
CA GLU A 707 -18.57 -9.60 41.68
C GLU A 707 -18.21 -10.58 42.80
N SER A 708 -19.18 -11.36 43.29
CA SER A 708 -18.94 -12.35 44.32
C SER A 708 -18.01 -13.47 43.85
N ILE A 709 -17.26 -14.03 44.80
CA ILE A 709 -16.42 -15.21 44.55
C ILE A 709 -17.33 -16.40 44.27
N PHE A 710 -17.10 -17.12 43.17
CA PHE A 710 -17.76 -18.40 42.93
C PHE A 710 -16.80 -19.57 43.13
N ILE A 711 -17.36 -20.72 43.49
CA ILE A 711 -16.66 -22.01 43.55
C ILE A 711 -17.53 -23.01 42.78
N LYS A 712 -17.07 -23.47 41.62
CA LYS A 712 -17.85 -24.32 40.71
C LYS A 712 -17.02 -25.49 40.20
N ASN A 713 -17.67 -26.59 39.84
CA ASN A 713 -17.02 -27.71 39.16
C ASN A 713 -17.06 -27.55 37.63
N LEU A 714 -16.42 -28.45 36.89
CA LEU A 714 -16.38 -28.42 35.42
C LEU A 714 -17.76 -28.43 34.75
N GLU A 715 -18.76 -29.04 35.38
CA GLU A 715 -20.12 -29.17 34.82
C GLU A 715 -20.93 -27.88 34.98
N ASN A 716 -20.61 -27.06 35.99
CA ASN A 716 -21.43 -25.92 36.39
C ASN A 716 -20.83 -24.54 36.05
N VAL A 717 -19.60 -24.48 35.54
CA VAL A 717 -18.84 -23.22 35.32
C VAL A 717 -19.21 -22.48 34.03
N GLN A 718 -20.12 -23.02 33.21
CA GLN A 718 -20.44 -22.40 31.92
C GLN A 718 -21.16 -21.07 32.07
N GLY A 719 -20.85 -20.12 31.18
CA GLY A 719 -21.42 -18.77 31.20
C GLY A 719 -20.81 -17.84 32.25
N ASP A 720 -20.15 -18.37 33.29
CA ASP A 720 -19.40 -17.53 34.22
C ASP A 720 -18.03 -17.17 33.67
N GLU A 721 -17.49 -16.03 34.09
CA GLU A 721 -16.12 -15.59 33.86
C GLU A 721 -15.66 -14.70 35.01
N ARG A 722 -14.36 -14.66 35.26
CA ARG A 722 -13.74 -13.82 36.30
C ARG A 722 -12.40 -13.31 35.82
N ASP A 723 -11.93 -12.22 36.43
CA ASP A 723 -10.60 -11.68 36.16
C ASP A 723 -9.54 -12.72 36.48
N VAL A 724 -9.68 -13.39 37.61
CA VAL A 724 -8.75 -14.43 38.04
C VAL A 724 -9.47 -15.75 38.26
N ILE A 725 -8.96 -16.80 37.61
CA ILE A 725 -9.42 -18.17 37.83
C ILE A 725 -8.36 -18.96 38.59
N LEU A 726 -8.75 -19.50 39.74
CA LEU A 726 -7.97 -20.46 40.52
C LEU A 726 -8.47 -21.86 40.16
N PHE A 727 -7.62 -22.63 39.49
CA PHE A 727 -7.97 -23.91 38.88
C PHE A 727 -7.40 -25.06 39.73
N SER A 728 -8.24 -25.81 40.43
CA SER A 728 -7.82 -27.00 41.21
C SER A 728 -7.95 -28.25 40.36
N ILE A 729 -6.83 -28.91 40.07
CA ILE A 729 -6.87 -30.21 39.38
C ILE A 729 -7.53 -31.27 40.26
N GLY A 730 -7.28 -31.26 41.57
CA GLY A 730 -7.91 -32.11 42.58
C GLY A 730 -7.47 -33.58 42.54
N TYR A 731 -7.17 -34.11 41.36
CA TYR A 731 -6.61 -35.44 41.15
C TYR A 731 -5.08 -35.43 41.29
N GLY A 732 -4.49 -36.59 41.59
CA GLY A 732 -3.04 -36.71 41.69
C GLY A 732 -2.59 -38.08 42.18
N ALA A 733 -1.32 -38.16 42.60
CA ALA A 733 -0.76 -39.38 43.16
C ALA A 733 -1.38 -39.69 44.54
N ASP A 734 -1.73 -40.95 44.77
CA ASP A 734 -2.16 -41.41 46.09
C ASP A 734 -0.97 -41.51 47.06
N ALA A 735 -1.23 -41.93 48.30
CA ALA A 735 -0.18 -42.12 49.32
C ALA A 735 0.92 -43.13 48.93
N THR A 736 0.69 -43.97 47.91
CA THR A 736 1.68 -44.91 47.36
C THR A 736 2.46 -44.34 46.18
N GLY A 737 2.16 -43.11 45.76
CA GLY A 737 2.78 -42.44 44.62
C GLY A 737 2.16 -42.81 43.27
N GLN A 738 1.02 -43.52 43.24
CA GLN A 738 0.41 -43.97 42.00
C GLN A 738 -0.67 -43.00 41.52
N VAL A 739 -0.60 -42.61 40.24
CA VAL A 739 -1.63 -41.77 39.59
C VAL A 739 -2.63 -42.65 38.84
N SER A 740 -3.91 -42.41 39.10
CA SER A 740 -5.04 -43.02 38.40
C SER A 740 -5.31 -42.28 37.10
N MET A 741 -5.48 -42.99 35.97
CA MET A 741 -5.88 -42.37 34.69
C MET A 741 -7.41 -42.15 34.57
N ASN A 742 -8.07 -42.03 35.72
CA ASN A 742 -9.50 -41.70 35.83
C ASN A 742 -9.61 -40.36 36.54
N PHE A 743 -9.93 -39.34 35.75
CA PHE A 743 -10.11 -37.92 36.07
C PHE A 743 -11.59 -37.53 35.99
N GLY A 744 -12.49 -38.48 36.26
CA GLY A 744 -13.93 -38.24 36.38
C GLY A 744 -14.56 -37.73 35.08
N PRO A 745 -15.18 -36.54 35.06
CA PRO A 745 -15.88 -36.01 33.88
C PRO A 745 -15.04 -35.94 32.59
N LEU A 746 -13.71 -35.79 32.70
CA LEU A 746 -12.84 -35.73 31.52
C LEU A 746 -12.62 -37.07 30.81
N ASN A 747 -12.86 -38.19 31.50
CA ASN A 747 -12.78 -39.51 30.89
C ASN A 747 -14.02 -39.88 30.07
N LYS A 748 -15.12 -39.14 30.26
CA LYS A 748 -16.40 -39.36 29.56
C LYS A 748 -16.37 -38.73 28.15
N ALA A 749 -17.35 -39.09 27.32
CA ALA A 749 -17.56 -38.43 26.03
C ALA A 749 -17.78 -36.92 26.23
N GLY A 750 -17.26 -36.10 25.32
CA GLY A 750 -17.30 -34.63 25.45
C GLY A 750 -16.42 -34.05 26.55
N GLY A 751 -15.57 -34.85 27.21
CA GLY A 751 -14.63 -34.38 28.23
C GLY A 751 -13.71 -33.25 27.75
N GLU A 752 -13.31 -33.28 26.47
CA GLU A 752 -12.52 -32.20 25.84
C GLU A 752 -13.26 -30.86 25.81
N ARG A 753 -14.59 -30.86 25.64
CA ARG A 753 -15.43 -29.65 25.66
C ARG A 753 -15.54 -29.06 27.07
N ARG A 754 -15.67 -29.93 28.08
CA ARG A 754 -15.66 -29.55 29.50
C ARG A 754 -14.35 -28.85 29.87
N LEU A 755 -13.23 -29.41 29.42
CA LEU A 755 -11.91 -28.79 29.63
C LEU A 755 -11.80 -27.44 28.90
N ASN A 756 -12.19 -27.35 27.62
CA ASN A 756 -12.17 -26.10 26.85
C ASN A 756 -12.95 -24.97 27.52
N VAL A 757 -14.15 -25.26 28.03
CA VAL A 757 -14.94 -24.28 28.79
C VAL A 757 -14.15 -23.82 30.02
N ALA A 758 -13.64 -24.75 30.82
CA ALA A 758 -13.00 -24.45 32.09
C ALA A 758 -11.71 -23.62 31.94
N VAL A 759 -10.88 -23.92 30.93
CA VAL A 759 -9.63 -23.20 30.68
C VAL A 759 -9.81 -21.87 29.94
N SER A 760 -11.02 -21.51 29.53
CA SER A 760 -11.35 -20.25 28.83
C SER A 760 -12.12 -19.23 29.69
N ARG A 761 -12.18 -19.45 31.01
CA ARG A 761 -12.97 -18.63 31.97
C ARG A 761 -12.27 -17.37 32.49
N ALA A 762 -10.95 -17.28 32.33
CA ALA A 762 -10.16 -16.18 32.90
C ALA A 762 -10.09 -14.98 31.95
N ARG A 763 -10.36 -13.77 32.48
CA ARG A 763 -10.15 -12.51 31.76
C ARG A 763 -8.71 -12.01 31.90
N CYS A 764 -8.08 -12.10 33.07
CA CYS A 764 -6.77 -11.48 33.37
C CYS A 764 -5.67 -12.49 33.72
N GLU A 765 -5.96 -13.47 34.58
CA GLU A 765 -4.96 -14.43 35.07
C GLU A 765 -5.57 -15.80 35.40
N MET A 766 -4.80 -16.87 35.18
CA MET A 766 -5.14 -18.23 35.57
C MET A 766 -4.02 -18.86 36.38
N LEU A 767 -4.37 -19.35 37.58
CA LEU A 767 -3.46 -20.06 38.47
C LEU A 767 -3.89 -21.53 38.57
N VAL A 768 -3.06 -22.44 38.09
CA VAL A 768 -3.35 -23.89 38.04
C VAL A 768 -2.66 -24.58 39.22
N PHE A 769 -3.44 -25.03 40.20
CA PHE A 769 -2.97 -25.73 41.38
C PHE A 769 -3.07 -27.24 41.14
N SER A 770 -1.93 -27.94 41.28
CA SER A 770 -1.86 -29.38 41.05
C SER A 770 -0.81 -30.06 41.91
N THR A 771 -1.12 -31.23 42.47
CA THR A 771 -0.13 -32.13 43.08
C THR A 771 0.56 -33.05 42.08
N MET A 772 0.02 -33.20 40.87
CA MET A 772 0.66 -33.97 39.79
C MET A 772 1.25 -33.06 38.71
N THR A 773 2.21 -33.59 37.95
CA THR A 773 2.77 -32.95 36.76
C THR A 773 2.26 -33.61 35.49
N SER A 774 2.39 -32.92 34.35
CA SER A 774 2.00 -33.41 33.03
C SER A 774 2.59 -34.78 32.68
N ASP A 775 3.87 -35.01 32.99
CA ASP A 775 4.60 -36.26 32.72
C ASP A 775 4.01 -37.48 33.44
N GLN A 776 3.25 -37.28 34.51
CA GLN A 776 2.61 -38.36 35.26
C GLN A 776 1.35 -38.89 34.56
N ILE A 777 0.83 -38.20 33.54
CA ILE A 777 -0.31 -38.63 32.73
C ILE A 777 0.19 -39.53 31.58
N ASP A 778 -0.13 -40.83 31.65
CA ASP A 778 0.26 -41.82 30.65
C ASP A 778 -0.88 -42.09 29.65
N LEU A 779 -0.78 -41.47 28.47
CA LEU A 779 -1.75 -41.62 27.39
C LEU A 779 -1.81 -43.04 26.79
N ARG A 780 -0.88 -43.94 27.09
CA ARG A 780 -0.99 -45.35 26.66
C ARG A 780 -2.03 -46.11 27.49
N ARG A 781 -2.41 -45.59 28.66
CA ARG A 781 -3.34 -46.20 29.62
C ARG A 781 -4.77 -45.65 29.52
N THR A 782 -5.03 -44.69 28.63
CA THR A 782 -6.35 -44.09 28.40
C THR A 782 -6.52 -43.69 26.93
N LYS A 783 -7.76 -43.64 26.44
CA LYS A 783 -8.08 -43.15 25.08
C LYS A 783 -8.96 -41.90 25.09
N ALA A 784 -9.22 -41.34 26.27
CA ALA A 784 -10.13 -40.21 26.42
C ALA A 784 -9.46 -38.91 25.95
N LYS A 785 -10.07 -38.22 24.98
CA LYS A 785 -9.60 -36.94 24.44
C LYS A 785 -9.50 -35.85 25.51
N GLY A 786 -10.43 -35.82 26.46
CA GLY A 786 -10.36 -34.88 27.58
C GLY A 786 -9.11 -35.04 28.45
N VAL A 787 -8.62 -36.28 28.61
CA VAL A 787 -7.40 -36.57 29.37
C VAL A 787 -6.14 -36.24 28.57
N GLU A 788 -6.17 -36.44 27.25
CA GLU A 788 -5.13 -35.95 26.33
C GLU A 788 -5.02 -34.43 26.38
N GLY A 789 -6.14 -33.71 26.27
CA GLY A 789 -6.18 -32.25 26.41
C GLY A 789 -5.70 -31.77 27.78
N LEU A 790 -6.03 -32.49 28.87
CA LEU A 790 -5.54 -32.16 30.22
C LEU A 790 -4.02 -32.23 30.28
N LYS A 791 -3.43 -33.29 29.70
CA LYS A 791 -1.98 -33.42 29.63
C LYS A 791 -1.36 -32.24 28.90
N HIS A 792 -1.85 -31.92 27.68
CA HIS A 792 -1.34 -30.81 26.89
C HIS A 792 -1.51 -29.46 27.61
N PHE A 793 -2.62 -29.25 28.32
CA PHE A 793 -2.85 -28.04 29.10
C PHE A 793 -1.87 -27.90 30.27
N LEU A 794 -1.60 -28.99 31.01
CA LEU A 794 -0.60 -28.98 32.08
C LEU A 794 0.81 -28.75 31.52
N GLU A 795 1.18 -29.38 30.40
CA GLU A 795 2.46 -29.12 29.71
C GLU A 795 2.58 -27.63 29.34
N TYR A 796 1.50 -27.02 28.83
CA TYR A 796 1.45 -25.60 28.52
C TYR A 796 1.63 -24.72 29.77
N ALA A 797 0.91 -25.01 30.85
CA ALA A 797 1.00 -24.26 32.10
C ALA A 797 2.39 -24.38 32.77
N GLU A 798 3.02 -25.56 32.68
CA GLU A 798 4.35 -25.85 33.22
C GLU A 798 5.47 -25.20 32.39
N ARG A 799 5.44 -25.40 31.07
CA ARG A 799 6.51 -24.94 30.16
C ARG A 799 6.33 -23.52 29.66
N GLN A 800 5.14 -22.96 29.83
CA GLN A 800 4.76 -21.59 29.40
C GLN A 800 4.95 -21.33 27.89
N THR A 801 5.08 -22.40 27.10
CA THR A 801 5.36 -22.37 25.67
C THR A 801 4.32 -23.23 24.95
N LEU A 802 3.75 -22.70 23.87
CA LEU A 802 2.95 -23.48 22.93
C LEU A 802 3.87 -23.97 21.82
N VAL A 803 3.72 -25.23 21.41
CA VAL A 803 4.38 -25.73 20.20
C VAL A 803 3.82 -24.96 19.02
N ARG A 804 4.64 -24.08 18.44
CA ARG A 804 4.25 -23.22 17.31
C ARG A 804 4.02 -24.11 16.09
N ARG A 805 2.80 -24.16 15.55
CA ARG A 805 2.60 -24.71 14.19
C ARG A 805 3.43 -23.83 13.24
N PRO A 806 4.27 -24.39 12.36
CA PRO A 806 4.94 -23.61 11.34
C PRO A 806 3.86 -22.97 10.46
N GLN A 807 3.66 -21.66 10.59
CA GLN A 807 2.84 -20.92 9.65
C GLN A 807 3.71 -20.59 8.42
N PRO A 808 3.16 -20.67 7.21
CA PRO A 808 3.87 -20.21 6.03
C PRO A 808 4.23 -18.72 6.21
N ASP A 809 5.49 -18.37 5.92
CA ASP A 809 6.10 -17.02 5.97
C ASP A 809 5.47 -16.06 4.93
N THR A 810 4.16 -15.89 4.99
CA THR A 810 3.37 -15.06 4.06
C THR A 810 3.43 -13.56 4.39
N ASP A 811 3.99 -13.19 5.55
CA ASP A 811 4.14 -11.80 6.01
C ASP A 811 5.59 -11.29 5.88
N SER A 812 6.39 -11.85 4.97
CA SER A 812 7.80 -11.43 4.79
C SER A 812 7.91 -9.93 4.47
N ALA A 813 6.97 -9.39 3.70
CA ALA A 813 7.00 -8.00 3.26
C ALA A 813 6.73 -7.00 4.41
N ASP A 814 5.65 -7.25 5.17
CA ASP A 814 5.26 -6.48 6.36
C ASP A 814 6.38 -6.51 7.41
N ARG A 815 7.03 -7.67 7.55
CA ARG A 815 8.15 -7.87 8.47
C ARG A 815 9.37 -7.03 8.11
N ILE A 816 9.74 -6.95 6.83
CA ILE A 816 10.91 -6.17 6.38
C ILE A 816 10.78 -4.70 6.79
N ILE A 817 9.65 -4.05 6.48
CA ILE A 817 9.42 -2.64 6.83
C ILE A 817 9.44 -2.46 8.35
N ALA A 818 8.76 -3.35 9.09
CA ALA A 818 8.75 -3.30 10.54
C ALA A 818 10.15 -3.46 11.16
N GLU A 819 11.00 -4.34 10.62
CA GLU A 819 12.39 -4.54 11.04
C GLU A 819 13.25 -3.30 10.78
N GLN A 820 13.10 -2.64 9.63
CA GLN A 820 13.83 -1.40 9.35
C GLN A 820 13.46 -0.28 10.33
N ILE A 821 12.18 -0.12 10.65
CA ILE A 821 11.71 0.83 11.67
C ILE A 821 12.25 0.43 13.06
N ALA A 822 12.16 -0.86 13.43
CA ALA A 822 12.66 -1.39 14.70
C ALA A 822 14.14 -1.08 14.90
N ASN A 823 14.96 -1.34 13.88
CA ASN A 823 16.41 -1.11 13.92
C ASN A 823 16.74 0.36 14.18
N ARG A 824 16.00 1.30 13.58
CA ARG A 824 16.19 2.74 13.82
C ARG A 824 15.76 3.15 15.23
N LEU A 825 14.65 2.61 15.75
CA LEU A 825 14.18 2.89 17.11
C LEU A 825 15.11 2.30 18.19
N GLN A 826 15.62 1.09 17.96
CA GLN A 826 16.61 0.46 18.85
C GLN A 826 17.92 1.27 18.88
N LYS A 827 18.39 1.77 17.74
CA LYS A 827 19.53 2.70 17.67
C LYS A 827 19.27 4.02 18.44
N ALA A 828 18.01 4.46 18.51
CA ALA A 828 17.58 5.61 19.30
C ALA A 828 17.35 5.29 20.79
N GLY A 829 17.60 4.04 21.23
CA GLY A 829 17.50 3.62 22.63
C GLY A 829 16.15 3.08 23.08
N TYR A 830 15.19 2.86 22.16
CA TYR A 830 13.86 2.33 22.48
C TYR A 830 13.80 0.82 22.14
N PRO A 831 13.55 -0.05 23.13
CA PRO A 831 13.36 -1.48 22.86
C PRO A 831 12.16 -1.68 21.95
N ALA A 832 12.36 -2.41 20.84
CA ALA A 832 11.31 -2.65 19.85
C ALA A 832 11.32 -4.13 19.44
N MET A 833 10.13 -4.70 19.28
CA MET A 833 9.91 -6.09 18.86
C MET A 833 8.93 -6.15 17.71
N THR A 834 9.29 -6.87 16.66
CA THR A 834 8.46 -7.03 15.46
C THR A 834 7.53 -8.23 15.63
N GLN A 835 6.36 -8.15 14.99
CA GLN A 835 5.44 -9.29 14.85
C GLN A 835 5.01 -9.90 16.21
N LEU A 836 4.69 -9.04 17.19
CA LEU A 836 4.22 -9.47 18.51
C LEU A 836 2.80 -10.04 18.41
N GLY A 837 2.60 -11.26 18.91
CA GLY A 837 1.32 -11.96 18.93
C GLY A 837 1.46 -13.47 18.69
N ARG A 838 0.44 -14.23 19.12
CA ARG A 838 0.38 -15.70 19.05
C ARG A 838 -0.62 -16.19 18.00
N SER A 839 -1.59 -15.38 17.59
CA SER A 839 -2.53 -15.68 16.51
C SER A 839 -2.14 -15.10 15.14
N ASN A 840 -3.08 -15.17 14.20
CA ASN A 840 -2.96 -14.56 12.86
C ASN A 840 -2.86 -13.03 12.91
N PHE A 841 -3.39 -12.38 13.94
CA PHE A 841 -3.16 -10.96 14.14
C PHE A 841 -1.89 -10.75 14.96
N LYS A 842 -1.00 -9.90 14.44
CA LYS A 842 0.23 -9.49 15.11
C LYS A 842 0.35 -7.99 15.06
N VAL A 843 0.81 -7.39 16.16
CA VAL A 843 1.25 -6.00 16.16
C VAL A 843 2.54 -5.95 15.36
N ASN A 844 2.56 -5.21 14.24
CA ASN A 844 3.69 -5.21 13.33
C ASN A 844 4.98 -4.79 14.04
N LEU A 845 4.91 -3.75 14.87
CA LEU A 845 6.01 -3.32 15.73
C LEU A 845 5.51 -2.86 17.11
N ALA A 846 5.99 -3.50 18.16
CA ALA A 846 5.75 -3.15 19.54
C ALA A 846 6.95 -2.39 20.12
N VAL A 847 6.75 -1.20 20.67
CA VAL A 847 7.82 -0.34 21.18
C VAL A 847 7.62 -0.03 22.66
N ALA A 848 8.65 -0.32 23.46
CA ALA A 848 8.66 -0.08 24.90
C ALA A 848 9.37 1.23 25.23
N LEU A 849 9.06 1.78 26.41
CA LEU A 849 9.80 2.91 26.96
C LEU A 849 11.11 2.39 27.60
N PRO A 850 12.23 3.14 27.52
CA PRO A 850 13.49 2.70 28.13
C PRO A 850 13.40 2.45 29.64
N SER A 851 12.47 3.10 30.34
CA SER A 851 12.22 2.91 31.77
C SER A 851 11.42 1.64 32.11
N ALA A 852 10.79 1.00 31.12
CA ALA A 852 9.95 -0.19 31.29
C ALA A 852 10.09 -1.14 30.07
N PRO A 853 11.25 -1.79 29.89
CA PRO A 853 11.56 -2.56 28.68
C PRO A 853 10.65 -3.79 28.47
N ASP A 854 10.08 -4.34 29.55
CA ASP A 854 9.22 -5.53 29.51
C ASP A 854 7.73 -5.20 29.24
N CYS A 855 7.40 -3.93 29.04
CA CYS A 855 6.04 -3.44 28.82
C CYS A 855 6.01 -2.54 27.58
N TYR A 856 5.50 -3.07 26.47
CA TYR A 856 5.36 -2.32 25.23
C TYR A 856 4.24 -1.29 25.35
N ARG A 857 4.49 -0.05 24.93
CA ARG A 857 3.53 1.04 25.13
C ARG A 857 2.94 1.55 23.84
N LEU A 858 3.72 1.52 22.76
CA LEU A 858 3.28 1.93 21.44
C LEU A 858 3.24 0.72 20.51
N GLY A 859 2.05 0.39 20.02
CA GLY A 859 1.82 -0.58 18.96
C GLY A 859 1.75 0.15 17.63
N ILE A 860 2.73 -0.07 16.77
CA ILE A 860 2.77 0.46 15.42
C ILE A 860 2.21 -0.58 14.48
N LEU A 861 1.18 -0.18 13.73
CA LEU A 861 0.56 -0.98 12.69
C LEU A 861 0.92 -0.39 11.33
N ILE A 862 1.16 -1.24 10.33
CA ILE A 862 1.51 -0.80 8.98
C ILE A 862 0.39 -1.13 7.99
N ASP A 863 0.38 -0.43 6.86
CA ASP A 863 -0.61 -0.53 5.80
C ASP A 863 -0.35 -1.68 4.81
N GLY A 864 0.22 -2.78 5.31
CA GLY A 864 0.64 -3.95 4.54
C GLY A 864 -0.45 -4.95 4.20
N GLU A 865 -0.04 -6.21 3.99
CA GLU A 865 -0.94 -7.26 3.50
C GLU A 865 -2.00 -7.64 4.55
N ALA A 866 -1.65 -7.64 5.85
CA ALA A 866 -2.62 -7.86 6.93
C ALA A 866 -3.71 -6.76 6.95
N TYR A 867 -3.31 -5.51 6.71
CA TYR A 867 -4.23 -4.39 6.58
C TYR A 867 -5.16 -4.57 5.36
N ARG A 868 -4.61 -4.98 4.21
CA ARG A 868 -5.36 -5.25 2.97
C ARG A 868 -6.40 -6.36 3.16
N ARG A 869 -6.03 -7.48 3.80
CA ARG A 869 -6.91 -8.65 4.01
C ARG A 869 -8.09 -8.38 4.93
N THR A 870 -7.97 -7.43 5.85
CA THR A 870 -9.08 -7.02 6.73
C THR A 870 -10.18 -6.39 5.86
N GLN A 871 -11.42 -6.90 5.86
CA GLN A 871 -12.40 -6.52 4.82
C GLN A 871 -12.98 -5.10 4.96
N THR A 872 -13.28 -4.65 6.17
CA THR A 872 -14.00 -3.38 6.38
C THR A 872 -13.10 -2.28 6.93
N THR A 873 -13.34 -1.03 6.53
CA THR A 873 -12.66 0.15 7.10
C THR A 873 -12.93 0.29 8.60
N ARG A 874 -14.13 -0.09 9.06
CA ARG A 874 -14.47 -0.10 10.49
C ARG A 874 -13.55 -1.04 11.26
N ASP A 875 -13.28 -2.24 10.76
CA ASP A 875 -12.40 -3.19 11.45
C ASP A 875 -10.96 -2.68 11.50
N ARG A 876 -10.44 -2.19 10.38
CA ARG A 876 -9.05 -1.68 10.24
C ARG A 876 -8.76 -0.48 11.14
N GLU A 877 -9.71 0.46 11.20
CA GLU A 877 -9.48 1.77 11.81
C GLU A 877 -10.17 1.99 13.15
N VAL A 878 -11.28 1.29 13.41
CA VAL A 878 -12.05 1.47 14.65
C VAL A 878 -11.89 0.26 15.55
N VAL A 879 -12.26 -0.94 15.08
CA VAL A 879 -12.38 -2.11 15.97
C VAL A 879 -11.01 -2.61 16.43
N GLN A 880 -10.06 -2.91 15.53
CA GLN A 880 -8.73 -3.41 15.93
C GLN A 880 -8.00 -2.42 16.86
N PRO A 881 -7.90 -1.10 16.54
CA PRO A 881 -7.26 -0.16 17.44
C PRO A 881 -7.99 0.01 18.78
N SER A 882 -9.33 -0.08 18.80
CA SER A 882 -10.09 0.00 20.06
C SER A 882 -9.87 -1.22 20.95
N VAL A 883 -9.78 -2.43 20.37
CA VAL A 883 -9.47 -3.65 21.13
C VAL A 883 -8.05 -3.56 21.71
N LEU A 884 -7.06 -3.18 20.90
CA LEU A 884 -5.70 -2.92 21.40
C LEU A 884 -5.68 -1.84 22.49
N GLY A 885 -6.43 -0.75 22.32
CA GLY A 885 -6.56 0.30 23.34
C GLY A 885 -7.15 -0.22 24.66
N SER A 886 -8.10 -1.17 24.61
CA SER A 886 -8.64 -1.82 25.81
C SER A 886 -7.63 -2.72 26.54
N LEU A 887 -6.58 -3.15 25.83
CA LEU A 887 -5.42 -3.91 26.31
C LEU A 887 -4.23 -2.99 26.67
N ASP A 888 -4.51 -1.71 26.92
CA ASP A 888 -3.56 -0.69 27.37
C ASP A 888 -2.52 -0.23 26.32
N TRP A 889 -2.72 -0.56 25.05
CA TRP A 889 -1.88 -0.06 23.95
C TRP A 889 -2.21 1.39 23.58
N GLU A 890 -1.17 2.19 23.38
CA GLU A 890 -1.26 3.29 22.42
C GLU A 890 -1.05 2.73 21.01
N VAL A 891 -1.88 3.10 20.04
CA VAL A 891 -1.76 2.62 18.67
C VAL A 891 -1.46 3.76 17.71
N MET A 892 -0.45 3.57 16.87
CA MET A 892 -0.09 4.48 15.78
C MET A 892 -0.03 3.71 14.46
N ARG A 893 -0.40 4.35 13.36
CA ARG A 893 -0.24 3.78 12.02
C ARG A 893 0.96 4.41 11.32
N VAL A 894 1.72 3.59 10.60
CA VAL A 894 2.77 4.04 9.69
C VAL A 894 2.38 3.64 8.28
N TRP A 895 2.37 4.63 7.38
CA TRP A 895 2.01 4.46 5.98
C TRP A 895 3.27 4.20 5.16
N SER A 896 3.32 3.14 4.37
CA SER A 896 4.51 2.77 3.60
C SER A 896 4.95 3.84 2.59
N PRO A 897 4.05 4.63 1.94
CA PRO A 897 4.48 5.72 1.07
C PRO A 897 5.23 6.83 1.82
N ASP A 898 4.80 7.18 3.04
CA ASP A 898 5.49 8.16 3.89
C ASP A 898 6.86 7.63 4.31
N TRP A 899 6.91 6.36 4.73
CA TRP A 899 8.16 5.68 5.08
C TRP A 899 9.17 5.68 3.92
N PHE A 900 8.71 5.37 2.71
CA PHE A 900 9.55 5.35 1.52
C PHE A 900 10.10 6.74 1.15
N ARG A 901 9.28 7.79 1.24
CA ARG A 901 9.70 9.16 0.88
C ARG A 901 10.55 9.83 1.95
N GLN A 902 10.15 9.71 3.22
CA GLN A 902 10.70 10.49 4.33
C GLN A 902 10.84 9.64 5.61
N PRO A 903 11.69 8.59 5.60
CA PRO A 903 11.81 7.68 6.74
C PRO A 903 12.27 8.39 8.02
N ASP A 904 13.12 9.42 7.91
CA ASP A 904 13.60 10.18 9.05
C ASP A 904 12.47 10.96 9.75
N LEU A 905 11.57 11.61 8.98
CA LEU A 905 10.41 12.30 9.53
C LEU A 905 9.43 11.34 10.22
N VAL A 906 9.24 10.15 9.64
CA VAL A 906 8.42 9.09 10.26
C VAL A 906 9.01 8.66 11.61
N ILE A 907 10.32 8.46 11.70
CA ILE A 907 10.99 8.15 12.98
C ILE A 907 10.84 9.32 13.97
N GLU A 908 11.01 10.56 13.54
CA GLU A 908 10.83 11.73 14.41
C GLU A 908 9.41 11.79 15.00
N ARG A 909 8.38 11.52 14.19
CA ARG A 909 6.98 11.45 14.64
C ARG A 909 6.77 10.33 15.67
N ILE A 910 7.32 9.13 15.42
CA ILE A 910 7.24 8.01 16.36
C ILE A 910 7.92 8.37 17.69
N LEU A 911 9.13 8.95 17.64
CA LEU A 911 9.87 9.36 18.83
C LEU A 911 9.14 10.48 19.60
N ALA A 912 8.51 11.43 18.89
CA ALA A 912 7.68 12.46 19.52
C ALA A 912 6.47 11.84 20.25
N ARG A 913 5.81 10.85 19.65
CA ARG A 913 4.70 10.14 20.29
C ARG A 913 5.18 9.38 21.52
N LEU A 914 6.27 8.61 21.42
CA LEU A 914 6.85 7.87 22.56
C LEU A 914 7.19 8.78 23.74
N LYS A 915 7.77 9.96 23.49
CA LYS A 915 8.07 10.95 24.55
C LYS A 915 6.82 11.52 25.22
N SER A 916 5.67 11.53 24.54
CA SER A 916 4.41 12.01 25.11
C SER A 916 3.68 10.98 25.98
N LEU A 917 4.10 9.71 25.94
CA LEU A 917 3.43 8.65 26.69
C LEU A 917 3.83 8.68 28.17
N PRO A 918 2.88 8.46 29.10
CA PRO A 918 3.19 8.33 30.52
C PRO A 918 4.03 7.06 30.76
N GLU A 919 4.86 7.00 31.80
CA GLU A 919 5.72 5.82 32.07
C GLU A 919 4.93 4.54 32.39
N ARG A 920 3.82 4.66 33.13
CA ARG A 920 2.90 3.56 33.40
C ARG A 920 1.62 3.74 32.60
N PRO A 921 1.03 2.66 32.06
CA PRO A 921 -0.30 2.74 31.48
C PRO A 921 -1.24 3.24 32.57
N LEU A 922 -2.04 4.26 32.23
CA LEU A 922 -3.17 4.63 33.06
C LEU A 922 -4.10 3.42 32.99
N LYS A 923 -4.18 2.61 34.06
CA LYS A 923 -5.26 1.63 34.18
C LYS A 923 -6.54 2.43 33.97
N LEU A 924 -7.17 2.27 32.81
CA LEU A 924 -8.54 2.67 32.63
C LEU A 924 -9.27 1.89 33.71
N GLN A 925 -9.62 2.58 34.80
CA GLN A 925 -10.57 2.02 35.73
C GLN A 925 -11.75 1.67 34.86
N SER A 926 -11.98 0.37 34.70
CA SER A 926 -13.22 -0.20 34.23
C SER A 926 -14.28 0.41 35.13
N THR A 927 -14.77 1.57 34.74
CA THR A 927 -16.01 2.13 35.20
C THR A 927 -17.03 1.26 34.53
N ALA A 928 -17.19 0.06 35.09
CA ALA A 928 -18.27 -0.86 34.78
C ALA A 928 -19.55 -0.27 35.35
N VAL A 929 -19.96 0.85 34.76
CA VAL A 929 -21.33 1.33 34.69
C VAL A 929 -21.34 2.10 33.38
N SER A 930 -21.82 1.45 32.31
CA SER A 930 -22.47 2.18 31.22
C SER A 930 -23.33 3.23 31.89
N SER A 931 -22.97 4.52 31.79
CA SER A 931 -23.87 5.57 32.24
C SER A 931 -25.23 5.23 31.60
N PRO A 932 -26.31 5.07 32.39
CA PRO A 932 -27.59 4.68 31.83
C PRO A 932 -27.86 5.65 30.68
N PHE A 933 -28.20 5.11 29.51
CA PHE A 933 -28.46 5.90 28.32
C PHE A 933 -29.41 7.04 28.71
N ALA A 934 -28.86 8.24 28.80
CA ALA A 934 -29.55 9.40 29.31
C ALA A 934 -29.84 10.27 28.10
N ILE A 935 -31.12 10.47 27.82
CA ILE A 935 -31.53 11.59 27.01
C ILE A 935 -31.34 12.81 27.91
N THR A 936 -30.16 13.41 27.82
CA THR A 936 -30.00 14.82 28.21
C THR A 936 -31.13 15.58 27.53
N GLU A 937 -31.79 16.48 28.25
CA GLU A 937 -32.90 17.36 27.84
C GLU A 937 -32.68 17.92 26.42
N ALA A 938 -32.90 17.09 25.40
CA ALA A 938 -33.11 17.54 24.06
C ALA A 938 -34.47 18.21 24.16
N ASP A 939 -34.55 19.49 23.79
CA ASP A 939 -35.80 20.21 23.69
C ASP A 939 -36.78 19.29 22.95
N LEU A 940 -37.69 18.70 23.71
CA LEU A 940 -38.72 17.82 23.19
C LEU A 940 -39.56 18.74 22.31
N ILE A 941 -39.23 18.78 21.03
CA ILE A 941 -40.18 19.18 20.01
C ILE A 941 -41.15 18.01 19.96
N ALA A 942 -42.04 17.98 20.96
CA ALA A 942 -43.28 17.26 20.84
C ALA A 942 -43.97 17.92 19.64
N GLU A 943 -43.78 17.35 18.44
CA GLU A 943 -44.81 17.52 17.45
C GLU A 943 -46.09 17.02 18.12
N PRO A 944 -47.10 17.87 18.32
CA PRO A 944 -48.37 17.40 18.83
C PRO A 944 -48.86 16.37 17.81
N ILE A 945 -48.72 15.10 18.17
CA ILE A 945 -49.38 14.01 17.46
C ILE A 945 -50.82 14.46 17.35
N SER A 946 -51.34 14.54 16.12
CA SER A 946 -52.75 14.85 15.83
C SER A 946 -53.63 13.83 16.54
N SER A 947 -53.89 14.06 17.83
CA SER A 947 -55.00 13.52 18.58
C SER A 947 -56.26 14.20 18.07
N SER A 948 -57.40 13.52 18.15
CA SER A 948 -58.67 14.23 18.01
C SER A 948 -58.69 15.32 19.08
N GLU A 949 -58.84 16.58 18.69
CA GLU A 949 -58.80 17.67 19.66
C GLU A 949 -60.20 17.88 20.23
N ALA A 950 -60.28 18.04 21.55
CA ALA A 950 -61.46 18.58 22.20
C ALA A 950 -61.57 20.06 21.80
N LEU A 951 -62.42 20.34 20.82
CA LEU A 951 -62.62 21.68 20.27
C LEU A 951 -63.67 22.43 21.08
N GLU A 952 -63.51 23.74 21.22
CA GLU A 952 -64.58 24.58 21.75
C GLU A 952 -65.74 24.67 20.75
N TYR A 953 -66.97 24.59 21.26
CA TYR A 953 -68.12 24.89 20.43
C TYR A 953 -68.19 26.40 20.17
N PRO A 954 -68.31 26.86 18.91
CA PRO A 954 -68.19 28.28 18.59
C PRO A 954 -69.25 29.12 19.32
N ALA A 955 -68.84 30.28 19.83
CA ALA A 955 -69.73 31.23 20.48
C ALA A 955 -70.79 31.75 19.48
N THR A 956 -72.04 31.80 19.93
CA THR A 956 -73.21 32.14 19.08
C THR A 956 -73.45 33.66 18.99
N ASP A 957 -72.51 34.47 19.47
CA ASP A 957 -72.69 35.92 19.60
C ASP A 957 -72.46 36.64 18.27
N SER A 958 -73.57 37.09 17.67
CA SER A 958 -73.69 37.91 16.46
C SER A 958 -73.34 37.25 15.12
N TYR A 959 -74.25 36.41 14.61
CA TYR A 959 -74.37 36.27 13.16
C TYR A 959 -74.75 37.64 12.57
N THR A 960 -74.00 38.09 11.56
CA THR A 960 -74.16 39.45 11.00
C THR A 960 -75.03 39.47 9.75
N SER A 961 -75.35 38.29 9.23
CA SER A 961 -76.13 38.11 8.01
C SER A 961 -77.57 38.61 8.13
N THR A 962 -78.00 39.40 7.16
CA THR A 962 -79.37 39.94 7.07
C THR A 962 -80.28 39.11 6.15
N SER A 963 -79.70 38.33 5.23
CA SER A 963 -80.42 37.37 4.40
C SER A 963 -80.41 35.97 5.02
N LEU A 964 -81.41 35.16 4.69
CA LEU A 964 -81.54 33.80 5.22
C LEU A 964 -80.51 32.83 4.62
N GLU A 965 -80.19 32.99 3.34
CA GLU A 965 -79.19 32.17 2.63
C GLU A 965 -77.79 32.43 3.21
N ASP A 966 -77.42 33.71 3.37
CA ASP A 966 -76.12 34.09 3.96
C ASP A 966 -76.02 33.65 5.43
N PHE A 967 -77.12 33.78 6.19
CA PHE A 967 -77.17 33.32 7.57
C PHE A 967 -76.93 31.81 7.69
N VAL A 968 -77.62 31.01 6.89
CA VAL A 968 -77.48 29.55 6.91
C VAL A 968 -76.07 29.14 6.47
N HIS A 969 -75.49 29.80 5.47
CA HIS A 969 -74.11 29.56 5.05
C HIS A 969 -73.10 29.96 6.13
N GLU A 970 -73.27 31.11 6.80
CA GLU A 970 -72.43 31.55 7.93
C GLU A 970 -72.50 30.57 9.11
N VAL A 971 -73.69 30.03 9.41
CA VAL A 971 -73.89 29.01 10.46
C VAL A 971 -73.16 27.72 10.09
N VAL A 972 -73.38 27.16 8.89
CA VAL A 972 -72.71 25.90 8.50
C VAL A 972 -71.19 26.09 8.43
N ALA A 973 -70.70 27.23 7.94
CA ALA A 973 -69.27 27.53 7.89
C ALA A 973 -68.59 27.51 9.27
N ARG A 974 -69.27 28.01 10.31
CA ARG A 974 -68.73 28.08 11.67
C ARG A 974 -69.01 26.84 12.51
N GLU A 975 -70.17 26.22 12.35
CA GLU A 975 -70.65 25.14 13.20
C GLU A 975 -70.53 23.74 12.57
N GLN A 976 -70.12 23.59 11.31
CA GLN A 976 -69.86 22.27 10.72
C GLN A 976 -68.86 21.45 11.57
N PRO A 977 -69.03 20.11 11.67
CA PRO A 977 -70.23 19.36 11.28
C PRO A 977 -71.44 19.79 12.09
N ILE A 978 -72.56 20.09 11.42
CA ILE A 978 -73.80 20.51 12.08
C ILE A 978 -74.95 19.59 11.68
N THR A 979 -75.74 19.16 12.65
CA THR A 979 -76.93 18.34 12.38
C THR A 979 -78.05 19.19 11.80
N TYR A 980 -78.86 18.59 10.93
CA TYR A 980 -80.07 19.22 10.38
C TYR A 980 -80.99 19.77 11.48
N SER A 981 -81.12 19.04 12.58
CA SER A 981 -81.92 19.42 13.74
C SER A 981 -81.40 20.71 14.40
N LEU A 982 -80.08 20.81 14.60
CA LEU A 982 -79.44 21.99 15.20
C LEU A 982 -79.51 23.19 14.25
N LEU A 983 -79.24 22.99 12.96
CA LEU A 983 -79.40 24.05 11.95
C LEU A 983 -80.84 24.57 11.91
N SER A 984 -81.83 23.68 11.97
CA SER A 984 -83.25 24.06 12.04
C SER A 984 -83.58 24.90 13.27
N LYS A 985 -82.95 24.62 14.42
CA LYS A 985 -83.09 25.44 15.63
C LYS A 985 -82.44 26.82 15.45
N ARG A 986 -81.26 26.90 14.80
CA ARG A 986 -80.62 28.18 14.46
C ARG A 986 -81.50 29.03 13.54
N VAL A 987 -82.08 28.42 12.51
CA VAL A 987 -82.99 29.10 11.56
C VAL A 987 -84.30 29.52 12.23
N ALA A 988 -84.89 28.68 13.10
CA ALA A 988 -86.06 29.04 13.89
C ALA A 988 -85.78 30.27 14.78
N ALA A 989 -84.64 30.28 15.47
CA ALA A 989 -84.21 31.40 16.31
C ALA A 989 -84.00 32.69 15.48
N PHE A 990 -83.32 32.60 14.32
CA PHE A 990 -83.13 33.72 13.40
C PHE A 990 -84.45 34.32 12.91
N LYS A 991 -85.43 33.46 12.63
CA LYS A 991 -86.78 33.87 12.21
C LYS A 991 -87.71 34.22 13.39
N SER A 992 -87.20 34.28 14.63
CA SER A 992 -87.96 34.56 15.86
C SER A 992 -89.11 33.58 16.15
N PHE A 993 -89.00 32.33 15.70
CA PHE A 993 -89.93 31.26 16.05
C PHE A 993 -89.51 30.58 17.36
N ALA A 994 -90.48 30.38 18.26
CA ALA A 994 -90.22 29.74 19.56
C ALA A 994 -89.87 28.24 19.45
N ARG A 995 -90.27 27.57 18.36
CA ARG A 995 -90.01 26.14 18.10
C ARG A 995 -89.83 25.91 16.60
N VAL A 996 -89.14 24.83 16.25
CA VAL A 996 -89.06 24.34 14.87
C VAL A 996 -90.45 23.87 14.43
N SER A 997 -90.96 24.41 13.31
CA SER A 997 -92.26 24.07 12.71
C SER A 997 -92.07 23.48 11.30
N SER A 998 -93.12 22.92 10.70
CA SER A 998 -93.08 22.44 9.30
C SER A 998 -92.67 23.52 8.29
N THR A 999 -92.97 24.79 8.60
CA THR A 999 -92.52 25.94 7.82
C THR A 999 -91.00 26.14 7.90
N ILE A 1000 -90.41 25.97 9.09
CA ILE A 1000 -88.96 26.08 9.28
C ILE A 1000 -88.23 24.93 8.61
N THR A 1001 -88.72 23.69 8.75
CA THR A 1001 -88.11 22.53 8.07
C THR A 1001 -88.17 22.69 6.56
N GLY A 1002 -89.30 23.14 6.01
CA GLY A 1002 -89.43 23.42 4.57
C GLY A 1002 -88.47 24.52 4.06
N ILE A 1003 -88.15 25.51 4.90
CA ILE A 1003 -87.13 26.53 4.61
C ILE A 1003 -85.72 25.91 4.57
N VAL A 1004 -85.37 25.12 5.59
CA VAL A 1004 -84.05 24.46 5.65
C VAL A 1004 -83.89 23.49 4.48
N ASP A 1005 -84.93 22.72 4.17
CA ASP A 1005 -84.94 21.75 3.06
C ASP A 1005 -84.66 22.40 1.69
N ALA A 1006 -85.20 23.60 1.46
CA ALA A 1006 -84.96 24.35 0.22
C ALA A 1006 -83.49 24.82 0.09
N LEU A 1007 -82.78 24.97 1.20
CA LEU A 1007 -81.39 25.44 1.27
C LEU A 1007 -80.36 24.31 1.36
N LEU A 1008 -80.78 23.07 1.62
CA LEU A 1008 -79.89 21.90 1.68
C LEU A 1008 -79.00 21.70 0.44
N PRO A 1009 -79.44 21.98 -0.81
CA PRO A 1009 -78.59 21.83 -1.99
C PRO A 1009 -77.32 22.71 -1.99
N MET A 1010 -77.23 23.71 -1.12
CA MET A 1010 -76.04 24.56 -0.96
C MET A 1010 -74.87 23.85 -0.24
N PHE A 1011 -75.13 22.71 0.42
CA PHE A 1011 -74.19 22.06 1.32
C PHE A 1011 -73.96 20.60 0.95
N PHE A 1012 -72.81 20.07 1.34
CA PHE A 1012 -72.58 18.64 1.30
C PHE A 1012 -73.26 17.98 2.51
N THR A 1013 -74.21 17.07 2.24
CA THR A 1013 -75.00 16.41 3.29
C THR A 1013 -74.70 14.92 3.33
N VAL A 1014 -74.40 14.40 4.52
CA VAL A 1014 -74.20 12.98 4.79
C VAL A 1014 -75.35 12.47 5.65
N SER A 1015 -75.92 11.32 5.31
CA SER A 1015 -76.92 10.65 6.15
C SER A 1015 -76.30 10.27 7.51
N ASP A 1016 -77.04 10.54 8.58
CA ASP A 1016 -76.64 10.24 9.95
C ASP A 1016 -77.84 9.67 10.73
N ARG A 1017 -77.63 9.16 11.95
CA ARG A 1017 -78.60 8.44 12.82
C ARG A 1017 -80.07 8.75 12.54
N ASP A 1018 -80.49 9.97 12.88
CA ASP A 1018 -81.88 10.44 12.83
C ASP A 1018 -82.07 11.61 11.84
N GLY A 1019 -81.15 11.80 10.89
CA GLY A 1019 -81.20 12.95 9.99
C GLY A 1019 -80.02 13.09 9.04
N ARG A 1020 -79.57 14.33 8.84
CA ARG A 1020 -78.44 14.67 7.96
C ARG A 1020 -77.43 15.52 8.73
N THR A 1021 -76.15 15.26 8.50
CA THR A 1021 -75.05 16.11 8.94
C THR A 1021 -74.57 16.93 7.75
N LEU A 1022 -74.43 18.24 7.95
CA LEU A 1022 -74.11 19.20 6.90
C LEU A 1022 -72.68 19.72 7.04
N TRP A 1023 -72.07 19.92 5.87
CA TRP A 1023 -70.73 20.47 5.67
C TRP A 1023 -70.76 21.50 4.53
N LEU A 1024 -69.82 22.44 4.53
CA LEU A 1024 -69.63 23.33 3.39
C LEU A 1024 -69.23 22.54 2.14
N THR A 1025 -68.25 21.65 2.28
CA THR A 1025 -67.76 20.81 1.19
C THR A 1025 -67.56 19.37 1.63
N GLN A 1026 -67.46 18.46 0.66
CA GLN A 1026 -67.09 17.07 0.92
C GLN A 1026 -65.71 16.94 1.59
N LYS A 1027 -64.76 17.80 1.19
CA LYS A 1027 -63.40 17.81 1.73
C LYS A 1027 -63.36 18.13 3.23
N ASP A 1028 -64.23 19.03 3.69
CA ASP A 1028 -64.34 19.38 5.11
C ASP A 1028 -64.77 18.15 5.95
N GLY A 1029 -65.66 17.32 5.41
CA GLY A 1029 -66.09 16.08 6.06
C GLY A 1029 -65.03 14.99 6.09
N GLU A 1030 -64.22 14.85 5.03
CA GLU A 1030 -63.14 13.86 4.95
C GLU A 1030 -61.93 14.22 5.83
N GLN A 1031 -61.73 15.51 6.11
CA GLN A 1031 -60.57 16.02 6.86
C GLN A 1031 -60.85 16.33 8.33
N TRP A 1032 -62.11 16.18 8.79
CA TRP A 1032 -62.49 16.48 10.16
C TRP A 1032 -61.82 15.54 11.16
N LYS A 1033 -61.10 16.10 12.15
CA LYS A 1033 -60.42 15.37 13.22
C LYS A 1033 -60.60 16.09 14.56
N GLY A 1034 -61.76 15.92 15.17
CA GLY A 1034 -62.05 16.50 16.48
C GLY A 1034 -63.46 16.24 16.98
N TYR A 1035 -63.72 16.59 18.22
CA TYR A 1035 -65.06 16.54 18.84
C TYR A 1035 -65.25 17.73 19.76
N ARG A 1036 -66.50 18.16 19.97
CA ARG A 1036 -66.80 19.33 20.80
C ARG A 1036 -67.55 18.90 22.07
N PRO A 1037 -66.92 18.80 23.24
CA PRO A 1037 -67.61 18.35 24.43
C PRO A 1037 -68.60 19.40 24.97
N ASN A 1038 -69.64 18.96 25.68
CA ASN A 1038 -70.50 19.85 26.43
C ASN A 1038 -69.73 20.48 27.61
N THR A 1039 -69.84 21.79 27.77
CA THR A 1039 -69.23 22.54 28.87
C THR A 1039 -70.29 23.14 29.79
N ALA A 1040 -69.87 23.89 30.81
CA ALA A 1040 -70.79 24.65 31.66
C ALA A 1040 -71.59 25.70 30.85
N VAL A 1041 -71.02 26.22 29.76
CA VAL A 1041 -71.57 27.31 28.95
C VAL A 1041 -72.26 26.78 27.68
N THR A 1042 -71.71 25.74 27.06
CA THR A 1042 -72.21 25.14 25.81
C THR A 1042 -72.83 23.77 26.08
N LYS A 1043 -74.16 23.67 26.02
CA LYS A 1043 -74.88 22.40 26.21
C LYS A 1043 -75.68 22.04 24.96
N ARG A 1044 -75.30 20.93 24.33
CA ARG A 1044 -75.99 20.29 23.20
C ARG A 1044 -76.66 19.01 23.66
N SER A 1045 -77.87 18.74 23.17
CA SER A 1045 -78.48 17.42 23.34
C SER A 1045 -77.80 16.40 22.43
N ILE A 1046 -77.92 15.11 22.71
CA ILE A 1046 -77.19 14.08 21.94
C ILE A 1046 -77.64 14.03 20.47
N GLU A 1047 -78.88 14.40 20.19
CA GLU A 1047 -79.47 14.50 18.85
C GLU A 1047 -78.93 15.70 18.05
N GLU A 1048 -78.29 16.66 18.72
CA GLU A 1048 -77.66 17.83 18.10
C GLU A 1048 -76.19 17.60 17.75
N ILE A 1049 -75.56 16.57 18.35
CA ILE A 1049 -74.16 16.21 18.14
C ILE A 1049 -74.07 15.22 16.97
N PRO A 1050 -73.34 15.52 15.88
CA PRO A 1050 -73.14 14.59 14.78
C PRO A 1050 -72.43 13.29 15.19
N SER A 1051 -72.72 12.15 14.55
CA SER A 1051 -72.03 10.89 14.86
C SER A 1051 -70.54 10.94 14.56
N VAL A 1052 -70.07 11.74 13.60
CA VAL A 1052 -68.63 11.88 13.34
C VAL A 1052 -67.87 12.39 14.57
N GLU A 1053 -68.44 13.31 15.36
CA GLU A 1053 -67.81 13.75 16.62
C GLU A 1053 -67.77 12.63 17.66
N LEU A 1054 -68.84 11.81 17.73
CA LEU A 1054 -68.90 10.66 18.63
C LEU A 1054 -67.92 9.55 18.24
N MET A 1055 -67.69 9.39 16.93
CA MET A 1055 -66.73 8.43 16.38
C MET A 1055 -65.28 8.86 16.70
N GLU A 1056 -64.95 10.15 16.55
CA GLU A 1056 -63.62 10.68 16.88
C GLU A 1056 -63.26 10.49 18.37
N VAL A 1057 -64.18 10.84 19.29
CA VAL A 1057 -63.94 10.64 20.73
C VAL A 1057 -63.84 9.15 21.10
N LEU A 1058 -64.58 8.26 20.43
CA LEU A 1058 -64.48 6.81 20.63
C LEU A 1058 -63.13 6.28 20.16
N LEU A 1059 -62.67 6.68 18.97
CA LEU A 1059 -61.35 6.32 18.45
C LEU A 1059 -60.24 6.76 19.41
N GLU A 1060 -60.35 7.97 19.97
CA GLU A 1060 -59.40 8.46 20.96
C GLU A 1060 -59.42 7.64 22.26
N VAL A 1061 -60.60 7.33 22.81
CA VAL A 1061 -60.73 6.54 24.03
C VAL A 1061 -60.11 5.14 23.86
N VAL A 1062 -60.37 4.49 22.73
CA VAL A 1062 -59.76 3.18 22.42
C VAL A 1062 -58.25 3.31 22.22
N LYS A 1063 -57.79 4.34 21.50
CA LYS A 1063 -56.35 4.62 21.30
C LYS A 1063 -55.60 4.74 22.63
N GLN A 1064 -56.16 5.49 23.58
CA GLN A 1064 -55.53 5.75 24.87
C GLN A 1064 -55.56 4.54 25.80
N ASN A 1065 -56.61 3.72 25.74
CA ASN A 1065 -56.72 2.52 26.57
C ASN A 1065 -56.08 1.27 25.93
N VAL A 1066 -55.59 1.36 24.68
CA VAL A 1066 -55.07 0.29 23.81
C VAL A 1066 -56.12 -0.75 23.43
N SER A 1067 -56.84 -1.27 24.43
CA SER A 1067 -57.91 -2.26 24.31
C SER A 1067 -58.88 -2.08 25.48
N ILE A 1068 -60.18 -1.98 25.18
CA ILE A 1068 -61.22 -1.66 26.18
C ILE A 1068 -62.56 -2.32 25.83
N ALA A 1069 -63.34 -2.72 26.84
CA ALA A 1069 -64.67 -3.28 26.61
C ALA A 1069 -65.62 -2.24 25.95
N PRO A 1070 -66.50 -2.65 25.02
CA PRO A 1070 -67.40 -1.74 24.31
C PRO A 1070 -68.24 -0.82 25.22
N ASP A 1071 -68.81 -1.38 26.29
CA ASP A 1071 -69.62 -0.63 27.26
C ASP A 1071 -68.80 0.42 28.03
N ALA A 1072 -67.57 0.07 28.41
CA ALA A 1072 -66.65 1.00 29.09
C ALA A 1072 -66.17 2.11 28.14
N ALA A 1073 -65.86 1.78 26.88
CA ALA A 1073 -65.45 2.75 25.87
C ALA A 1073 -66.53 3.82 25.63
N THR A 1074 -67.77 3.38 25.43
CA THR A 1074 -68.92 4.28 25.23
C THR A 1074 -69.24 5.11 26.48
N LEU A 1075 -69.09 4.54 27.69
CA LEU A 1075 -69.26 5.27 28.94
C LEU A 1075 -68.23 6.40 29.11
N ILE A 1076 -66.94 6.12 28.85
CA ILE A 1076 -65.87 7.11 28.97
C ILE A 1076 -66.02 8.18 27.89
N ALA A 1077 -66.30 7.78 26.65
CA ALA A 1077 -66.59 8.71 25.56
C ALA A 1077 -67.77 9.63 25.88
N ALA A 1078 -68.85 9.11 26.48
CA ALA A 1078 -69.99 9.93 26.91
C ALA A 1078 -69.62 10.94 28.00
N LYS A 1079 -68.81 10.53 29.00
CA LYS A 1079 -68.29 11.44 30.02
C LYS A 1079 -67.42 12.54 29.41
N ARG A 1080 -66.54 12.19 28.47
CA ARG A 1080 -65.70 13.16 27.74
C ARG A 1080 -66.50 14.14 26.93
N MET A 1081 -67.60 13.70 26.32
CA MET A 1081 -68.55 14.58 25.63
C MET A 1081 -69.39 15.45 26.60
N GLY A 1082 -69.14 15.39 27.91
CA GLY A 1082 -69.78 16.22 28.93
C GLY A 1082 -71.15 15.71 29.39
N PHE A 1083 -71.48 14.44 29.15
CA PHE A 1083 -72.71 13.83 29.66
C PHE A 1083 -72.51 13.22 31.04
N SER A 1084 -73.24 13.72 32.03
CA SER A 1084 -73.16 13.23 33.42
C SER A 1084 -73.95 11.93 33.67
N ARG A 1085 -74.88 11.56 32.78
CA ARG A 1085 -75.68 10.33 32.84
C ARG A 1085 -75.86 9.71 31.45
N ARG A 1086 -75.75 8.38 31.38
CA ARG A 1086 -76.04 7.58 30.18
C ARG A 1086 -77.54 7.26 30.13
N GLY A 1087 -78.32 8.13 29.47
CA GLY A 1087 -79.72 7.86 29.17
C GLY A 1087 -79.87 7.03 27.89
N ALA A 1088 -81.04 6.45 27.63
CA ALA A 1088 -81.29 5.58 26.48
C ALA A 1088 -80.87 6.20 25.13
N ASN A 1089 -81.07 7.52 24.94
CA ASN A 1089 -80.67 8.22 23.71
C ASN A 1089 -79.14 8.37 23.58
N VAL A 1090 -78.43 8.55 24.70
CA VAL A 1090 -76.95 8.64 24.71
C VAL A 1090 -76.35 7.26 24.44
N ASP A 1091 -76.98 6.20 24.94
CA ASP A 1091 -76.57 4.83 24.62
C ASP A 1091 -76.75 4.50 23.15
N ALA A 1092 -77.96 4.68 22.61
CA ALA A 1092 -78.23 4.42 21.20
C ALA A 1092 -77.29 5.21 20.27
N ALA A 1093 -76.97 6.44 20.64
CA ALA A 1093 -76.05 7.32 19.95
C ALA A 1093 -74.62 6.77 19.83
N PHE A 1094 -74.04 6.32 20.94
CA PHE A 1094 -72.69 5.76 20.96
C PHE A 1094 -72.65 4.34 20.39
N SER A 1095 -73.71 3.53 20.56
CA SER A 1095 -73.85 2.23 19.89
C SER A 1095 -73.81 2.38 18.37
N TYR A 1096 -74.56 3.34 17.81
CA TYR A 1096 -74.50 3.61 16.37
C TYR A 1096 -73.10 4.07 15.93
N ALA A 1097 -72.46 4.98 16.67
CA ALA A 1097 -71.10 5.44 16.34
C ALA A 1097 -70.09 4.28 16.35
N LEU A 1098 -70.22 3.37 17.31
CA LEU A 1098 -69.40 2.16 17.40
C LEU A 1098 -69.63 1.22 16.20
N GLU A 1099 -70.89 0.93 15.86
CA GLU A 1099 -71.23 0.09 14.70
C GLU A 1099 -70.67 0.69 13.40
N GLN A 1100 -70.73 2.01 13.24
CA GLN A 1100 -70.15 2.70 12.09
C GLN A 1100 -68.62 2.57 12.03
N LEU A 1101 -67.93 2.68 13.17
CA LEU A 1101 -66.48 2.48 13.24
C LEU A 1101 -66.07 1.04 12.90
N GLN A 1102 -66.85 0.05 13.35
CA GLN A 1102 -66.62 -1.36 13.04
C GLN A 1102 -66.90 -1.67 11.57
N GLN A 1103 -67.98 -1.15 10.99
CA GLN A 1103 -68.30 -1.32 9.57
C GLN A 1103 -67.24 -0.69 8.65
N ARG A 1104 -66.65 0.44 9.07
CA ARG A 1104 -65.54 1.09 8.35
C ARG A 1104 -64.19 0.41 8.57
N GLY A 1105 -64.11 -0.61 9.43
CA GLY A 1105 -62.87 -1.30 9.76
C GLY A 1105 -61.87 -0.43 10.53
N LEU A 1106 -62.32 0.66 11.17
CA LEU A 1106 -61.45 1.53 11.98
C LEU A 1106 -61.28 0.98 13.41
N LEU A 1107 -62.31 0.31 13.92
CA LEU A 1107 -62.28 -0.47 15.16
C LEU A 1107 -62.57 -1.93 14.86
N LEU A 1108 -61.84 -2.83 15.53
CA LEU A 1108 -62.09 -4.27 15.50
C LEU A 1108 -62.47 -4.73 16.90
N GLU A 1109 -63.36 -5.71 16.98
CA GLU A 1109 -63.67 -6.38 18.23
C GLU A 1109 -62.91 -7.70 18.30
N ASN A 1110 -62.07 -7.84 19.31
CA ASN A 1110 -61.30 -9.04 19.59
C ASN A 1110 -61.57 -9.48 21.03
N GLU A 1111 -62.08 -10.70 21.21
CA GLU A 1111 -62.43 -11.28 22.52
C GLU A 1111 -63.28 -10.37 23.44
N GLY A 1112 -64.27 -9.68 22.85
CA GLY A 1112 -65.16 -8.78 23.59
C GLY A 1112 -64.53 -7.44 23.99
N LYS A 1113 -63.38 -7.07 23.40
CA LYS A 1113 -62.74 -5.76 23.55
C LYS A 1113 -62.54 -5.09 22.20
N LEU A 1114 -62.61 -3.76 22.21
CA LEU A 1114 -62.34 -2.92 21.05
C LEU A 1114 -60.86 -2.60 20.96
N ILE A 1115 -60.30 -2.76 19.75
CA ILE A 1115 -58.94 -2.36 19.38
C ILE A 1115 -58.98 -1.52 18.11
N LEU A 1116 -57.99 -0.66 17.91
CA LEU A 1116 -57.80 0.01 16.63
C LEU A 1116 -57.34 -1.00 15.56
N SER A 1117 -57.87 -0.89 14.35
CA SER A 1117 -57.29 -1.61 13.21
C SER A 1117 -55.86 -1.14 12.99
N ARG A 1118 -54.93 -2.09 12.81
CA ARG A 1118 -53.51 -1.81 12.53
C ARG A 1118 -53.31 -1.19 11.15
#